data_AF-A0A9N6YZ47-F1
#
_entry.id   AF-A0A9N6YZ47-F1
#
_cell.length_a   1.000
_cell.length_b   1.000
_cell.length_c   1.000
_cell.angle_alpha   90.00
_cell.angle_beta   90.00
_cell.angle_gamma   90.00
#
_symmetry.space_group_name_H-M   'P 1'
#
loop_
_entity.id
_entity.type
_entity.pdbx_description
1 polymer ?
#
loop_
_entity_poly.entity_id
_entity_poly.type
_entity_poly.pdbx_seq_one_letter_code
_entity_poly.pdbx_strand_id
1 'polypeptide(L)'
;MVRPSRRRFLGGSALTLAALTGVLDPATDDRSLDRPAGAPTDLDVDVPAPLADAFLPIPTADALSTTYATVIADSVDADADEDLSYRVRPATERLDVDADELSATAGIRTADRGVRLTTAVGEFDRPDGGETVAVGAEDGEANGSSDDASADAETTDELPAGWRLAETDETAFVAGDGVAAVATGDGAAPGPRGRSSASADDAAEARIETARTAGRAAADEADRFAEGSLGAAALPRLGGFETVLLVPDAAAGPFPAGIPEAVDAFAAGFEVAPEALRDLTGTAENAYVIRPAEDAGRLSDESAERLVREIDPAVPVETEVTRTDGVVLVDAVVEAPPERDPEASPDAEVRSRFDRDAGTVTFEHVEGEPVPAAELELWHDGEEVSDDALDSDAFEAGDEFAVDTGLIAAVALRWFDPDANAYDVYARERVDREAFAFEYDLSTETLTLTYDGDGEADASDLRLVHRADDGARTVGDGFTDGTLAPEDAVTVEGVSVGDSVRLEFDVEQPPGVGGGSLVHYRARPPRVWIHSRAEEGTVVRYGDEESRPADAFVTLVDGEPTDAQFADEYDTLSERDELVLGELPLGSTVSVEWREPDEPVVVAEEEVAPNTRASMEYDPDAGEVTVRHRRGRALPASELEVQADRSPTDVQPADELDEFGPDDSFSVPVPPLSRVRLVWTGGEHEHHIGGTTTARDAFAAGYDADDEAMTVEYVGERPVDPERLRVRVRGGTASREQEREQESTFAAEYDELTTGDAVTVADVGLDDTVAVSVHTEFENGSMTSSVAHFPAAPRRGFVVEDGEEASETVLRYVGEVRRDADAFRVLIDGEPADAQPADETDRLTGGETLSLGDLGAGTTVAVEWSGGDETRTVTEHVLPPQATFEVTYEPADDGESGGVVTFAHAGGDGIDAEHLDVAVEPATDGLRPWDPDADSVTAGDETTVAVDEDARMAVVVFRERELLHREPLGGEE
;
A
#
# COMPACT_ATOMS: atom_id res chain seq x y z
N MET A 1 -8.86 -8.88 -10.06
CA MET A 1 -8.27 -7.53 -9.99
C MET A 1 -8.57 -6.98 -8.61
N VAL A 2 -7.61 -7.07 -7.68
CA VAL A 2 -7.69 -6.49 -6.34
C VAL A 2 -6.47 -5.59 -6.22
N ARG A 3 -6.70 -4.28 -6.06
CA ARG A 3 -5.65 -3.31 -5.77
C ARG A 3 -4.96 -3.74 -4.47
N PRO A 4 -3.62 -3.70 -4.34
CA PRO A 4 -3.00 -3.84 -3.04
C PRO A 4 -3.43 -2.65 -2.19
N SER A 5 -4.35 -2.89 -1.27
CA SER A 5 -4.69 -1.92 -0.24
C SER A 5 -3.51 -1.89 0.74
N ARG A 6 -2.84 -0.74 0.82
CA ARG A 6 -1.77 -0.41 1.79
C ARG A 6 -2.27 -0.39 3.26
N ARG A 7 -3.06 -1.36 3.71
CA ARG A 7 -3.84 -1.23 4.96
C ARG A 7 -3.92 -2.46 5.87
N ARG A 8 -2.99 -3.42 5.81
CA ARG A 8 -3.11 -4.64 6.63
C ARG A 8 -1.94 -5.01 7.54
N PHE A 9 -1.10 -4.05 7.96
CA PHE A 9 0.14 -4.38 8.68
C PHE A 9 0.22 -3.99 10.17
N LEU A 10 -0.88 -3.64 10.86
CA LEU A 10 -0.77 -3.13 12.24
C LEU A 10 -1.87 -3.70 13.15
N GLY A 11 -1.48 -4.59 14.06
CA GLY A 11 -2.33 -5.09 15.15
C GLY A 11 -1.61 -6.12 16.00
N GLY A 12 -0.99 -5.66 17.09
CA GLY A 12 -0.57 -6.38 18.31
C GLY A 12 0.51 -7.46 18.18
N SER A 13 1.64 -7.21 18.86
CA SER A 13 2.84 -8.06 19.06
C SER A 13 3.95 -7.96 18.00
N ALA A 14 4.80 -6.95 18.18
CA ALA A 14 6.22 -7.18 18.48
C ALA A 14 7.23 -7.49 17.36
N LEU A 15 6.93 -7.15 16.11
CA LEU A 15 7.89 -6.35 15.33
C LEU A 15 7.80 -4.86 15.77
N THR A 16 7.62 -4.57 17.06
CA THR A 16 7.35 -3.23 17.64
C THR A 16 8.49 -2.24 17.34
N LEU A 17 9.57 -2.71 16.72
CA LEU A 17 10.55 -1.94 15.95
C LEU A 17 11.05 -2.70 14.69
N ALA A 18 10.24 -3.07 13.70
CA ALA A 18 10.75 -3.46 12.36
C ALA A 18 11.58 -2.37 11.63
N ALA A 19 11.88 -1.30 12.35
CA ALA A 19 11.29 -0.03 11.95
C ALA A 19 11.50 1.08 12.99
N LEU A 20 12.70 1.22 13.53
CA LEU A 20 13.29 2.57 13.62
C LEU A 20 13.48 3.17 12.18
N THR A 21 12.65 2.79 11.19
CA THR A 21 12.92 2.54 9.75
C THR A 21 13.86 3.54 9.12
N GLY A 22 15.11 3.10 8.90
CA GLY A 22 15.95 3.58 7.81
C GLY A 22 15.43 3.10 6.44
N VAL A 23 15.71 3.88 5.39
CA VAL A 23 15.42 3.58 3.98
C VAL A 23 16.67 3.93 3.12
N LEU A 24 17.39 2.89 2.66
CA LEU A 24 18.18 2.57 1.41
C LEU A 24 19.28 3.49 0.76
N ASP A 25 20.57 3.04 0.83
CA ASP A 25 21.65 2.66 -0.18
C ASP A 25 21.96 3.47 -1.50
N PRO A 26 23.13 3.36 -2.23
CA PRO A 26 24.48 2.75 -1.96
C PRO A 26 25.78 3.49 -2.47
N ALA A 27 26.96 2.97 -2.03
CA ALA A 27 28.20 2.63 -2.80
C ALA A 27 29.57 3.41 -2.71
N THR A 28 30.55 2.71 -2.07
CA THR A 28 31.96 2.35 -2.46
C THR A 28 33.23 3.24 -2.23
N ASP A 29 34.12 2.68 -1.37
CA ASP A 29 35.56 2.32 -1.53
C ASP A 29 36.75 3.26 -1.12
N ASP A 30 37.42 2.86 -0.01
CA ASP A 30 38.84 2.40 0.14
C ASP A 30 39.96 3.33 0.74
N ARG A 31 40.35 3.02 2.00
CA ARG A 31 41.72 2.82 2.60
C ARG A 31 42.58 3.94 3.26
N SER A 32 42.57 3.91 4.61
CA SER A 32 43.65 3.49 5.56
C SER A 32 44.81 4.43 6.05
N LEU A 33 44.80 4.65 7.39
CA LEU A 33 45.87 4.53 8.44
C LEU A 33 46.62 5.75 9.08
N ASP A 34 46.57 5.71 10.44
CA ASP A 34 47.52 6.06 11.54
C ASP A 34 47.27 7.33 12.43
N ARG A 35 46.87 7.07 13.69
CA ARG A 35 46.47 8.00 14.80
C ARG A 35 47.62 8.58 15.65
N PRO A 36 47.50 9.83 16.16
CA PRO A 36 47.89 10.12 17.57
C PRO A 36 47.10 11.23 18.34
N ALA A 37 46.85 10.96 19.63
CA ALA A 37 46.85 11.82 20.85
C ALA A 37 45.85 13.00 21.09
N GLY A 38 44.77 12.72 21.87
CA GLY A 38 43.93 13.70 22.60
C GLY A 38 42.88 13.14 23.60
N ALA A 39 42.99 11.87 24.05
CA ALA A 39 41.92 11.03 24.63
C ALA A 39 40.85 11.67 25.58
N PRO A 40 39.55 11.29 25.47
CA PRO A 40 38.45 11.74 26.33
C PRO A 40 38.60 11.27 27.79
N THR A 41 37.86 11.92 28.69
CA THR A 41 37.90 11.64 30.15
C THR A 41 36.81 10.63 30.54
N ASP A 42 37.17 9.59 31.30
CA ASP A 42 36.29 8.50 31.76
C ASP A 42 35.02 9.00 32.51
N LEU A 43 33.94 8.19 32.49
CA LEU A 43 32.70 8.42 33.24
C LEU A 43 32.89 8.26 34.76
N ASP A 44 32.16 9.05 35.55
CA ASP A 44 32.06 8.88 37.02
C ASP A 44 31.17 7.68 37.44
N VAL A 45 30.68 6.91 36.47
CA VAL A 45 29.86 5.70 36.62
C VAL A 45 30.63 4.51 36.02
N ASP A 46 30.76 3.42 36.79
CA ASP A 46 31.44 2.19 36.35
C ASP A 46 30.57 1.45 35.30
N VAL A 47 30.72 1.78 34.01
CA VAL A 47 30.04 1.07 32.91
C VAL A 47 30.96 -0.04 32.37
N PRO A 48 30.51 -1.31 32.29
CA PRO A 48 31.29 -2.36 31.64
C PRO A 48 31.57 -2.05 30.16
N ALA A 49 32.74 -2.46 29.66
CA ALA A 49 33.03 -2.46 28.22
C ALA A 49 32.17 -3.55 27.52
N PRO A 50 31.75 -3.34 26.25
CA PRO A 50 32.23 -2.31 25.31
C PRO A 50 31.42 -1.00 25.28
N LEU A 51 30.30 -0.89 26.00
CA LEU A 51 29.37 0.24 25.84
C LEU A 51 29.80 1.55 26.55
N ALA A 52 30.76 1.50 27.47
CA ALA A 52 31.14 2.63 28.33
C ALA A 52 31.40 3.93 27.57
N ASP A 53 32.14 3.85 26.47
CA ASP A 53 32.59 5.02 25.73
C ASP A 53 31.47 5.61 24.83
N ALA A 54 30.48 4.81 24.43
CA ALA A 54 29.38 5.25 23.55
C ALA A 54 28.44 6.24 24.23
N PHE A 55 28.40 6.22 25.57
CA PHE A 55 27.60 7.14 26.38
C PHE A 55 28.32 8.46 26.73
N LEU A 56 29.65 8.55 26.56
CA LEU A 56 30.42 9.78 26.79
C LEU A 56 29.87 11.00 26.03
N PRO A 57 29.59 10.92 24.71
CA PRO A 57 29.07 12.04 23.93
C PRO A 57 27.56 12.28 24.09
N ILE A 58 26.87 11.59 25.00
CA ILE A 58 25.42 11.76 25.19
C ILE A 58 25.15 12.80 26.29
N PRO A 59 24.73 14.03 25.94
CA PRO A 59 24.38 15.04 26.94
C PRO A 59 23.06 14.71 27.64
N THR A 60 22.77 15.37 28.76
CA THR A 60 21.44 15.32 29.37
C THR A 60 20.39 15.98 28.49
N ALA A 61 19.14 15.53 28.63
CA ALA A 61 17.98 16.11 27.96
C ALA A 61 17.84 17.63 28.24
N ASP A 62 18.12 18.06 29.48
CA ASP A 62 18.16 19.48 29.87
C ASP A 62 19.20 20.30 29.09
N ALA A 63 20.39 19.72 28.84
CA ALA A 63 21.45 20.39 28.10
C ALA A 63 21.07 20.62 26.61
N LEU A 64 20.21 19.77 26.06
CA LEU A 64 19.64 19.94 24.72
C LEU A 64 18.28 20.65 24.71
N SER A 65 17.76 21.06 25.88
CA SER A 65 16.41 21.64 26.03
C SER A 65 15.32 20.79 25.36
N THR A 66 15.43 19.46 25.49
CA THR A 66 14.51 18.47 24.89
C THR A 66 14.11 17.42 25.93
N THR A 67 13.24 16.48 25.55
CA THR A 67 12.92 15.29 26.34
C THR A 67 13.32 14.06 25.55
N TYR A 68 14.08 13.14 26.16
CA TYR A 68 14.42 11.87 25.52
C TYR A 68 13.26 10.89 25.68
N ALA A 69 12.75 10.39 24.56
CA ALA A 69 11.81 9.28 24.54
C ALA A 69 12.54 7.95 24.73
N THR A 70 13.72 7.78 24.13
CA THR A 70 14.49 6.52 24.20
C THR A 70 15.97 6.74 23.89
N VAL A 71 16.85 5.98 24.56
CA VAL A 71 18.28 5.83 24.23
C VAL A 71 18.56 4.33 24.05
N ILE A 72 19.17 3.95 22.93
CA ILE A 72 19.55 2.55 22.64
C ILE A 72 21.05 2.51 22.41
N ALA A 73 21.76 1.59 23.04
CA ALA A 73 23.18 1.34 22.80
C ALA A 73 23.42 -0.11 22.43
N ASP A 74 24.26 -0.34 21.42
CA ASP A 74 24.57 -1.66 20.86
C ASP A 74 26.09 -1.84 20.84
N SER A 75 26.57 -3.02 21.26
CA SER A 75 27.96 -3.45 21.06
C SER A 75 28.16 -3.95 19.64
N VAL A 76 29.33 -3.67 19.05
CA VAL A 76 29.66 -4.14 17.70
C VAL A 76 30.69 -5.27 17.80
N ASP A 77 30.33 -6.46 17.31
CA ASP A 77 31.26 -7.59 17.16
C ASP A 77 31.63 -7.76 15.68
N ALA A 78 32.87 -7.45 15.35
CA ALA A 78 33.41 -7.48 13.98
C ALA A 78 33.64 -8.89 13.43
N ASP A 79 33.60 -9.93 14.28
CA ASP A 79 33.83 -11.34 13.90
C ASP A 79 32.52 -12.12 13.64
N ALA A 80 31.33 -11.49 13.73
CA ALA A 80 30.06 -12.13 13.41
C ALA A 80 29.91 -12.32 11.88
N ASP A 81 29.86 -13.57 11.41
CA ASP A 81 29.80 -13.98 9.99
C ASP A 81 28.47 -13.61 9.25
N GLU A 82 27.62 -12.74 9.81
CA GLU A 82 26.31 -12.39 9.27
C GLU A 82 26.06 -10.87 9.28
N ASP A 83 25.32 -10.41 8.26
CA ASP A 83 24.82 -9.06 8.02
C ASP A 83 24.76 -8.14 9.26
N LEU A 84 25.53 -7.03 9.26
CA LEU A 84 25.49 -5.99 10.30
C LEU A 84 24.04 -5.60 10.64
N SER A 85 23.73 -5.41 11.92
CA SER A 85 22.39 -5.01 12.35
C SER A 85 21.95 -3.72 11.64
N TYR A 86 20.65 -3.58 11.38
CA TYR A 86 20.13 -2.40 10.67
C TYR A 86 20.31 -1.09 11.45
N ARG A 87 20.80 -1.17 12.70
CA ARG A 87 21.10 -0.01 13.58
C ARG A 87 22.56 0.39 13.53
N VAL A 88 23.47 -0.55 13.27
CA VAL A 88 24.90 -0.28 13.09
C VAL A 88 25.18 0.21 11.66
N ARG A 89 24.49 -0.34 10.63
CA ARG A 89 24.63 0.10 9.23
C ARG A 89 24.46 1.61 9.01
N PRO A 90 23.43 2.27 9.57
CA PRO A 90 23.23 3.69 9.36
C PRO A 90 24.21 4.54 10.17
N ALA A 91 24.89 3.97 11.18
CA ALA A 91 25.97 4.63 11.90
C ALA A 91 27.27 4.54 11.10
N THR A 92 27.59 3.36 10.53
CA THR A 92 28.73 3.17 9.62
C THR A 92 28.59 3.99 8.34
N GLU A 93 27.40 4.03 7.73
CA GLU A 93 27.11 4.83 6.53
C GLU A 93 27.20 6.34 6.80
N ARG A 94 26.66 6.82 7.92
CA ARG A 94 26.67 8.26 8.22
C ARG A 94 28.02 8.76 8.71
N LEU A 95 28.75 7.93 9.44
CA LEU A 95 30.09 8.27 9.90
C LEU A 95 31.16 8.01 8.84
N ASP A 96 30.82 7.27 7.77
CA ASP A 96 31.74 6.79 6.74
C ASP A 96 32.88 5.95 7.36
N VAL A 97 32.50 5.01 8.23
CA VAL A 97 33.42 4.17 9.01
C VAL A 97 33.06 2.70 8.81
N ASP A 98 34.04 1.85 8.55
CA ASP A 98 33.84 0.41 8.42
C ASP A 98 33.38 -0.20 9.77
N ALA A 99 32.50 -1.21 9.73
CA ALA A 99 31.94 -1.76 10.96
C ALA A 99 32.98 -2.44 11.86
N ASP A 100 34.05 -2.99 11.28
CA ASP A 100 35.19 -3.54 12.01
C ASP A 100 36.04 -2.48 12.72
N GLU A 101 35.83 -1.19 12.40
CA GLU A 101 36.43 -0.07 13.11
C GLU A 101 35.54 0.43 14.27
N LEU A 102 34.29 -0.04 14.40
CA LEU A 102 33.38 0.32 15.49
C LEU A 102 33.43 -0.70 16.63
N SER A 103 33.31 -0.22 17.87
CA SER A 103 33.21 -1.06 19.07
C SER A 103 31.83 -0.96 19.74
N ALA A 104 31.17 0.20 19.64
CA ALA A 104 29.83 0.41 20.18
C ALA A 104 29.18 1.64 19.52
N THR A 105 27.85 1.65 19.49
CA THR A 105 27.05 2.80 19.04
C THR A 105 25.92 3.09 20.02
N ALA A 106 25.48 4.34 20.11
CA ALA A 106 24.24 4.67 20.81
C ALA A 106 23.38 5.69 20.03
N GLY A 107 22.08 5.42 19.92
CA GLY A 107 21.10 6.28 19.26
C GLY A 107 20.12 6.88 20.25
N ILE A 108 19.78 8.16 20.07
CA ILE A 108 18.86 8.90 20.92
C ILE A 108 17.66 9.36 20.11
N ARG A 109 16.48 9.14 20.68
CA ARG A 109 15.20 9.61 20.15
C ARG A 109 14.56 10.59 21.14
N THR A 110 14.19 11.76 20.65
CA THR A 110 13.47 12.79 21.42
C THR A 110 11.95 12.58 21.32
N ALA A 111 11.21 13.08 22.32
CA ALA A 111 9.75 13.06 22.34
C ALA A 111 9.14 14.03 21.31
N ASP A 112 9.78 15.18 21.11
CA ASP A 112 9.42 16.15 20.08
C ASP A 112 10.03 15.75 18.72
N ARG A 113 9.27 15.86 17.62
CA ARG A 113 9.81 15.65 16.25
C ARG A 113 10.85 16.74 15.96
N GLY A 114 12.13 16.37 15.90
CA GLY A 114 13.25 17.31 15.81
C GLY A 114 14.59 16.63 15.47
N VAL A 115 15.68 17.10 16.09
CA VAL A 115 17.05 16.61 15.84
C VAL A 115 17.29 15.25 16.49
N ARG A 116 17.84 14.29 15.75
CA ARG A 116 18.26 12.97 16.27
C ARG A 116 19.77 12.97 16.51
N LEU A 117 20.22 12.32 17.59
CA LEU A 117 21.63 12.21 17.93
C LEU A 117 22.06 10.73 17.91
N THR A 118 23.11 10.42 17.15
CA THR A 118 23.76 9.09 17.12
C THR A 118 25.20 9.24 17.53
N THR A 119 25.71 8.36 18.37
CA THR A 119 27.08 8.36 18.87
C THR A 119 27.74 7.04 18.53
N ALA A 120 29.04 7.06 18.30
CA ALA A 120 29.81 5.87 17.97
C ALA A 120 31.21 5.95 18.56
N VAL A 121 31.78 4.77 18.81
CA VAL A 121 33.14 4.62 19.33
C VAL A 121 33.89 3.62 18.46
N GLY A 122 35.14 3.96 18.13
CA GLY A 122 35.94 3.16 17.23
C GLY A 122 37.35 3.69 16.93
N GLU A 123 38.01 3.02 15.98
CA GLU A 123 39.35 3.36 15.49
C GLU A 123 39.33 4.36 14.32
N PHE A 124 38.47 5.39 14.35
CA PHE A 124 38.40 6.44 13.33
C PHE A 124 38.97 7.79 13.81
N ASP A 125 39.55 8.58 12.89
CA ASP A 125 40.22 9.86 13.19
C ASP A 125 39.56 11.09 12.51
N ARG A 126 38.55 10.92 11.63
CA ARG A 126 37.96 12.04 10.87
C ARG A 126 36.57 11.74 10.30
N PRO A 127 35.62 12.70 10.30
CA PRO A 127 34.50 12.68 9.38
C PRO A 127 34.94 13.20 7.99
N ASP A 128 34.77 12.40 6.94
CA ASP A 128 35.18 12.77 5.57
C ASP A 128 34.11 13.58 4.80
N GLY A 129 32.92 13.80 5.37
CA GLY A 129 31.83 14.61 4.82
C GLY A 129 31.70 16.02 5.43
N GLY A 130 31.41 17.03 4.58
CA GLY A 130 31.00 18.39 4.98
C GLY A 130 32.07 19.49 4.90
N GLU A 131 31.63 20.76 4.91
CA GLU A 131 32.55 21.90 5.02
C GLU A 131 33.10 21.97 6.46
N THR A 132 34.42 21.85 6.62
CA THR A 132 35.04 21.90 7.95
C THR A 132 34.97 23.30 8.52
N VAL A 133 34.24 23.50 9.61
CA VAL A 133 34.28 24.73 10.40
C VAL A 133 35.58 24.72 11.21
N ALA A 134 36.60 25.42 10.72
CA ALA A 134 37.96 25.32 11.24
C ALA A 134 38.09 25.73 12.72
N VAL A 135 38.72 24.87 13.54
CA VAL A 135 39.05 25.11 14.96
C VAL A 135 40.54 25.45 15.10
N GLY A 136 40.85 26.51 15.86
CA GLY A 136 42.17 27.15 15.93
C GLY A 136 43.26 26.31 16.62
N ALA A 137 44.45 26.29 16.01
CA ALA A 137 45.69 25.97 16.71
C ALA A 137 46.32 27.27 17.23
N GLU A 138 46.59 27.37 18.53
CA GLU A 138 47.33 28.50 19.10
C GLU A 138 48.73 28.62 18.46
N ASP A 139 49.09 29.86 18.14
CA ASP A 139 50.29 30.30 17.43
C ASP A 139 51.61 29.63 17.88
N GLY A 140 52.17 28.80 17.00
CA GLY A 140 53.58 28.42 16.98
C GLY A 140 54.25 28.90 15.69
N GLU A 141 55.08 29.94 15.79
CA GLU A 141 55.79 30.63 14.70
C GLU A 141 56.39 29.72 13.59
N ALA A 142 56.03 29.94 12.30
CA ALA A 142 56.96 30.22 11.18
C ALA A 142 56.36 30.03 9.75
N ASN A 143 56.09 31.15 9.08
CA ASN A 143 56.60 31.55 7.75
C ASN A 143 56.49 30.55 6.56
N GLY A 144 55.46 30.73 5.71
CA GLY A 144 55.41 30.15 4.36
C GLY A 144 54.14 30.50 3.60
N SER A 145 54.27 31.21 2.47
CA SER A 145 53.20 31.72 1.62
C SER A 145 52.31 30.62 1.00
N SER A 146 50.98 30.75 1.14
CA SER A 146 49.99 30.34 0.14
C SER A 146 48.72 31.18 0.32
N ASP A 147 48.42 32.01 -0.69
CA ASP A 147 47.15 32.70 -0.87
C ASP A 147 46.10 31.67 -1.33
N ASP A 148 45.24 31.22 -0.42
CA ASP A 148 43.82 30.88 -0.63
C ASP A 148 43.28 30.39 0.72
N ALA A 149 42.81 31.34 1.54
CA ALA A 149 42.01 31.06 2.72
C ALA A 149 40.85 32.06 2.70
N SER A 150 39.64 31.55 2.49
CA SER A 150 38.40 32.30 2.64
C SER A 150 38.37 32.97 4.01
N ALA A 151 38.12 34.28 4.03
CA ALA A 151 38.22 35.12 5.21
C ALA A 151 36.93 35.17 6.06
N ASP A 152 36.09 34.14 5.99
CA ASP A 152 34.80 34.04 6.68
C ASP A 152 34.63 32.69 7.40
N ALA A 153 35.70 32.15 7.99
CA ALA A 153 35.55 31.08 8.99
C ALA A 153 35.44 31.74 10.37
N GLU A 154 34.22 31.81 10.91
CA GLU A 154 34.00 32.12 12.33
C GLU A 154 34.75 31.09 13.17
N THR A 155 35.82 31.51 13.84
CA THR A 155 36.55 30.69 14.81
C THR A 155 35.68 30.53 16.04
N THR A 156 35.05 29.37 16.23
CA THR A 156 34.29 29.06 17.44
C THR A 156 35.25 28.62 18.55
N ASP A 157 35.47 29.50 19.53
CA ASP A 157 36.20 29.29 20.79
C ASP A 157 35.51 28.25 21.73
N GLU A 158 34.79 27.28 21.19
CA GLU A 158 33.67 26.63 21.88
C GLU A 158 33.66 25.10 21.88
N LEU A 159 34.65 24.46 21.26
CA LEU A 159 34.86 23.01 21.29
C LEU A 159 36.14 22.63 22.05
N PRO A 160 36.18 21.44 22.69
CA PRO A 160 37.37 20.93 23.37
C PRO A 160 38.56 20.77 22.41
N ALA A 161 39.78 20.94 22.92
CA ALA A 161 40.99 20.81 22.10
C ALA A 161 41.13 19.40 21.52
N GLY A 162 41.25 19.28 20.19
CA GLY A 162 41.35 17.99 19.47
C GLY A 162 40.05 17.54 18.80
N TRP A 163 38.91 18.14 19.17
CA TRP A 163 37.60 17.84 18.59
C TRP A 163 37.34 18.67 17.33
N ARG A 164 36.65 18.08 16.35
CA ARG A 164 36.33 18.70 15.06
C ARG A 164 34.83 18.66 14.83
N LEU A 165 34.31 19.69 14.17
CA LEU A 165 32.91 19.81 13.76
C LEU A 165 32.84 19.99 12.24
N ALA A 166 31.97 19.23 11.59
CA ALA A 166 31.66 19.34 10.16
C ALA A 166 30.14 19.35 9.95
N GLU A 167 29.67 19.96 8.87
CA GLU A 167 28.25 20.05 8.56
C GLU A 167 27.98 19.76 7.06
N THR A 168 26.82 19.16 6.81
CA THR A 168 26.18 19.00 5.50
C THR A 168 24.76 19.60 5.54
N ASP A 169 24.08 19.67 4.40
CA ASP A 169 22.68 20.16 4.32
C ASP A 169 21.71 19.38 5.23
N GLU A 170 22.05 18.14 5.60
CA GLU A 170 21.16 17.23 6.33
C GLU A 170 21.67 16.86 7.74
N THR A 171 22.98 17.01 8.01
CA THR A 171 23.63 16.49 9.22
C THR A 171 24.76 17.38 9.76
N ALA A 172 24.99 17.35 11.07
CA ALA A 172 26.15 17.93 11.73
C ALA A 172 26.93 16.86 12.50
N PHE A 173 28.24 16.81 12.32
CA PHE A 173 29.13 15.78 12.88
C PHE A 173 30.13 16.41 13.83
N VAL A 174 30.31 15.82 15.01
CA VAL A 174 31.44 16.12 15.89
C VAL A 174 32.25 14.85 16.13
N ALA A 175 33.57 14.93 16.07
CA ALA A 175 34.44 13.79 16.34
C ALA A 175 35.73 14.20 17.06
N GLY A 176 36.19 13.35 17.96
CA GLY A 176 37.45 13.50 18.70
C GLY A 176 37.81 12.19 19.38
N ASP A 177 39.07 11.77 19.23
CA ASP A 177 39.67 10.70 20.03
C ASP A 177 38.92 9.36 20.06
N GLY A 178 38.47 8.91 18.90
CA GLY A 178 37.77 7.63 18.73
C GLY A 178 36.32 7.65 19.17
N VAL A 179 35.77 8.83 19.45
CA VAL A 179 34.36 9.08 19.71
C VAL A 179 33.82 10.03 18.63
N ALA A 180 32.65 9.70 18.08
CA ALA A 180 31.91 10.61 17.21
C ALA A 180 30.46 10.74 17.66
N ALA A 181 29.85 11.88 17.32
CA ALA A 181 28.42 12.08 17.42
C ALA A 181 27.90 12.81 16.17
N VAL A 182 26.72 12.40 15.74
CA VAL A 182 26.03 12.89 14.54
C VAL A 182 24.66 13.39 14.94
N ALA A 183 24.39 14.66 14.66
CA ALA A 183 23.08 15.28 14.78
C ALA A 183 22.42 15.35 13.40
N THR A 184 21.27 14.70 13.22
CA THR A 184 20.51 14.75 11.97
C THR A 184 19.18 15.46 12.18
N GLY A 185 18.74 16.23 11.19
CA GLY A 185 17.39 16.77 11.18
C GLY A 185 16.48 15.79 10.46
N ASP A 186 15.25 15.58 10.94
CA ASP A 186 14.23 14.99 10.09
C ASP A 186 14.04 15.95 8.90
N GLY A 187 14.60 15.60 7.73
CA GLY A 187 14.30 16.29 6.48
C GLY A 187 12.78 16.41 6.36
N ALA A 188 12.30 17.57 5.92
CA ALA A 188 10.88 17.90 5.87
C ALA A 188 10.08 16.84 5.10
N ALA A 189 9.65 15.78 5.79
CA ALA A 189 8.54 14.98 5.34
C ALA A 189 7.35 15.94 5.28
N PRO A 190 6.58 15.98 4.19
CA PRO A 190 5.44 16.87 4.09
C PRO A 190 4.41 16.46 5.15
N GLY A 191 4.46 17.13 6.30
CA GLY A 191 3.38 17.13 7.27
C GLY A 191 2.20 17.91 6.71
N PRO A 192 0.96 17.62 7.15
CA PRO A 192 -0.18 18.41 6.75
C PRO A 192 0.06 19.89 7.08
N ARG A 193 -0.22 20.74 6.09
CA ARG A 193 0.03 22.18 6.09
C ARG A 193 -0.75 22.84 7.24
N GLY A 194 -0.04 23.45 8.19
CA GLY A 194 -0.69 24.14 9.32
C GLY A 194 0.24 24.88 10.28
N ARG A 195 1.52 24.51 10.42
CA ARG A 195 2.47 25.30 11.22
C ARG A 195 3.60 25.82 10.36
N SER A 196 4.01 27.06 10.62
CA SER A 196 5.28 27.60 10.15
C SER A 196 6.37 26.60 10.49
N SER A 197 6.87 25.87 9.50
CA SER A 197 8.08 25.08 9.65
C SER A 197 9.18 26.01 10.13
N ALA A 198 10.00 25.55 11.08
CA ALA A 198 11.27 26.22 11.37
C ALA A 198 11.98 26.48 10.04
N SER A 199 12.57 27.67 9.87
CA SER A 199 13.29 27.95 8.63
C SER A 199 14.41 26.92 8.46
N ALA A 200 14.83 26.66 7.22
CA ALA A 200 15.95 25.76 6.96
C ALA A 200 17.20 26.16 7.78
N ASP A 201 17.40 27.47 7.99
CA ASP A 201 18.44 28.04 8.84
C ASP A 201 18.27 27.69 10.33
N ASP A 202 17.05 27.78 10.90
CA ASP A 202 16.79 27.42 12.30
C ASP A 202 17.02 25.91 12.56
N ALA A 203 16.68 25.06 11.58
CA ALA A 203 16.91 23.62 11.66
C ALA A 203 18.41 23.28 11.56
N ALA A 204 19.16 23.97 10.71
CA ALA A 204 20.61 23.84 10.61
C ALA A 204 21.30 24.25 11.92
N GLU A 205 20.95 25.40 12.48
CA GLU A 205 21.51 25.90 13.75
C GLU A 205 21.26 24.93 14.92
N ALA A 206 20.04 24.36 15.00
CA ALA A 206 19.70 23.36 16.02
C ALA A 206 20.55 22.07 15.90
N ARG A 207 20.85 21.60 14.68
CA ARG A 207 21.72 20.43 14.46
C ARG A 207 23.16 20.70 14.89
N ILE A 208 23.70 21.86 14.50
CA ILE A 208 25.06 22.30 14.85
C ILE A 208 25.22 22.38 16.37
N GLU A 209 24.26 22.99 17.07
CA GLU A 209 24.31 23.14 18.52
C GLU A 209 24.18 21.80 19.26
N THR A 210 23.38 20.88 18.72
CA THR A 210 23.27 19.51 19.24
C THR A 210 24.60 18.76 19.13
N ALA A 211 25.25 18.81 17.96
CA ALA A 211 26.56 18.19 17.76
C ALA A 211 27.65 18.82 18.66
N ARG A 212 27.64 20.15 18.85
CA ARG A 212 28.56 20.83 19.78
C ARG A 212 28.37 20.40 21.22
N THR A 213 27.12 20.31 21.66
CA THR A 213 26.79 19.89 23.03
C THR A 213 27.21 18.46 23.28
N ALA A 214 27.09 17.56 22.29
CA ALA A 214 27.61 16.20 22.35
C ALA A 214 29.15 16.15 22.51
N GLY A 215 29.88 17.00 21.77
CA GLY A 215 31.34 17.10 21.91
C GLY A 215 31.78 17.62 23.28
N ARG A 216 31.05 18.60 23.84
CA ARG A 216 31.28 19.09 25.21
C ARG A 216 30.98 18.02 26.25
N ALA A 217 29.90 17.25 26.08
CA ALA A 217 29.59 16.13 26.96
C ALA A 217 30.73 15.11 26.98
N ALA A 218 31.25 14.71 25.81
CA ALA A 218 32.36 13.77 25.73
C ALA A 218 33.63 14.25 26.45
N ALA A 219 33.90 15.55 26.43
CA ALA A 219 35.04 16.16 27.12
C ALA A 219 34.81 16.50 28.61
N ASP A 220 33.67 16.12 29.19
CA ASP A 220 33.28 16.45 30.58
C ASP A 220 33.03 17.96 30.80
N GLU A 221 32.63 18.67 29.75
CA GLU A 221 32.31 20.11 29.79
C GLU A 221 30.80 20.38 29.81
N ALA A 222 29.96 19.34 29.64
CA ALA A 222 28.50 19.37 29.76
C ALA A 222 28.00 18.13 30.51
N ASP A 223 26.85 18.26 31.20
CA ASP A 223 26.26 17.16 31.97
C ASP A 223 25.91 15.98 31.05
N ARG A 224 26.32 14.76 31.45
CA ARG A 224 26.14 13.53 30.65
C ARG A 224 24.92 12.72 31.09
N PHE A 225 24.25 12.09 30.14
CA PHE A 225 23.11 11.22 30.41
C PHE A 225 23.46 10.02 31.32
N ALA A 226 24.64 9.43 31.12
CA ALA A 226 25.12 8.29 31.91
C ALA A 226 25.23 8.57 33.41
N GLU A 227 25.51 9.82 33.77
CA GLU A 227 25.66 10.28 35.16
C GLU A 227 24.32 10.73 35.77
N GLY A 228 23.27 10.82 34.94
CA GLY A 228 21.90 11.08 35.35
C GLY A 228 21.32 9.95 36.21
N SER A 229 20.17 10.22 36.81
CA SER A 229 19.53 9.31 37.77
C SER A 229 19.21 7.91 37.20
N LEU A 230 18.95 7.80 35.89
CA LEU A 230 18.67 6.50 35.24
C LEU A 230 19.97 5.82 34.83
N GLY A 231 20.87 6.56 34.18
CA GLY A 231 22.18 6.06 33.75
C GLY A 231 23.00 5.49 34.91
N ALA A 232 23.10 6.21 36.03
CA ALA A 232 23.84 5.77 37.21
C ALA A 232 23.25 4.52 37.88
N ALA A 233 21.94 4.27 37.72
CA ALA A 233 21.27 3.10 38.28
C ALA A 233 21.32 1.87 37.35
N ALA A 234 21.31 2.10 36.03
CA ALA A 234 21.17 1.08 35.01
C ALA A 234 22.51 0.63 34.41
N LEU A 235 23.36 1.56 33.97
CA LEU A 235 24.56 1.25 33.19
C LEU A 235 25.60 0.37 33.90
N PRO A 236 25.82 0.47 35.23
CA PRO A 236 26.73 -0.45 35.92
C PRO A 236 26.32 -1.92 35.88
N ARG A 237 25.02 -2.18 35.65
CA ARG A 237 24.48 -3.54 35.54
C ARG A 237 24.31 -3.96 34.08
N LEU A 238 23.83 -3.05 33.25
CA LEU A 238 23.40 -3.36 31.89
C LEU A 238 24.51 -3.19 30.84
N GLY A 239 25.59 -2.44 31.12
CA GLY A 239 26.61 -2.12 30.11
C GLY A 239 27.42 -3.31 29.58
N GLY A 240 27.27 -4.51 30.17
CA GLY A 240 27.88 -5.76 29.69
C GLY A 240 26.98 -6.60 28.78
N PHE A 241 25.75 -6.16 28.51
CA PHE A 241 24.83 -6.79 27.58
C PHE A 241 25.09 -6.30 26.15
N GLU A 242 24.69 -7.07 25.14
CA GLU A 242 24.90 -6.74 23.73
C GLU A 242 24.12 -5.48 23.33
N THR A 243 22.86 -5.40 23.75
CA THR A 243 21.99 -4.24 23.55
C THR A 243 21.47 -3.70 24.88
N VAL A 244 21.52 -2.39 25.08
CA VAL A 244 20.95 -1.69 26.23
C VAL A 244 19.94 -0.63 25.79
N LEU A 245 18.71 -0.76 26.26
CA LEU A 245 17.61 0.19 26.08
C LEU A 245 17.43 1.02 27.36
N LEU A 246 17.35 2.34 27.26
CA LEU A 246 16.98 3.24 28.35
C LEU A 246 15.82 4.14 27.95
N VAL A 247 14.78 4.16 28.77
CA VAL A 247 13.59 5.01 28.63
C VAL A 247 13.50 5.91 29.86
N PRO A 248 13.99 7.16 29.76
CA PRO A 248 14.07 8.07 30.90
C PRO A 248 12.74 8.69 31.31
N ASP A 249 11.73 8.63 30.44
CA ASP A 249 10.34 9.00 30.70
C ASP A 249 9.43 7.95 30.04
N ALA A 250 8.76 7.14 30.86
CA ALA A 250 7.88 6.07 30.40
C ALA A 250 6.61 6.59 29.70
N ALA A 251 6.14 7.79 30.06
CA ALA A 251 4.94 8.40 29.47
C ALA A 251 5.23 9.03 28.10
N ALA A 252 6.45 9.55 27.91
CA ALA A 252 6.93 10.07 26.63
C ALA A 252 7.57 8.99 25.73
N GLY A 253 7.73 7.77 26.25
CA GLY A 253 8.36 6.64 25.57
C GLY A 253 7.50 6.04 24.44
N PRO A 254 8.04 5.07 23.68
CA PRO A 254 7.35 4.45 22.55
C PRO A 254 6.23 3.47 22.93
N PHE A 255 6.07 3.17 24.23
CA PHE A 255 5.13 2.17 24.76
C PHE A 255 4.02 2.75 25.66
N PRO A 256 3.50 3.97 25.46
CA PRO A 256 2.75 4.70 26.51
C PRO A 256 1.44 3.99 26.93
N ALA A 257 0.93 3.07 26.11
CA ALA A 257 -0.31 2.34 26.30
C ALA A 257 -0.16 1.02 27.08
N GLY A 258 1.03 0.43 27.19
CA GLY A 258 1.24 -0.87 27.88
C GLY A 258 1.96 -0.74 29.24
N ILE A 259 2.64 0.39 29.46
CA ILE A 259 3.43 0.61 30.67
C ILE A 259 2.49 0.86 31.88
N PRO A 260 2.69 0.19 33.03
CA PRO A 260 1.96 0.52 34.25
C PRO A 260 2.20 1.98 34.67
N GLU A 261 1.13 2.72 35.02
CA GLU A 261 1.21 4.13 35.47
C GLU A 261 2.15 4.35 36.67
N ALA A 262 2.44 3.28 37.41
CA ALA A 262 3.36 3.29 38.54
C ALA A 262 4.85 3.34 38.15
N VAL A 263 5.19 3.32 36.86
CA VAL A 263 6.55 3.33 36.32
C VAL A 263 6.86 4.71 35.73
N ASP A 264 7.94 5.33 36.21
CA ASP A 264 8.41 6.66 35.77
C ASP A 264 9.45 6.55 34.65
N ALA A 265 10.38 5.59 34.80
CA ALA A 265 11.47 5.33 33.86
C ALA A 265 11.92 3.87 33.96
N PHE A 266 12.51 3.32 32.90
CA PHE A 266 13.08 1.97 32.94
C PHE A 266 14.26 1.81 31.98
N ALA A 267 15.04 0.74 32.18
CA ALA A 267 16.09 0.32 31.28
C ALA A 267 16.10 -1.22 31.17
N ALA A 268 16.53 -1.75 30.03
CA ALA A 268 16.62 -3.17 29.72
C ALA A 268 17.99 -3.47 29.09
N GLY A 269 18.62 -4.58 29.45
CA GLY A 269 19.81 -5.13 28.82
C GLY A 269 19.50 -6.52 28.27
N PHE A 270 19.86 -6.75 27.02
CA PHE A 270 19.57 -7.97 26.27
C PHE A 270 20.86 -8.73 25.95
N GLU A 271 20.97 -10.01 26.35
CA GLU A 271 22.17 -10.82 26.08
C GLU A 271 22.31 -11.08 24.58
N VAL A 272 21.17 -11.28 23.92
CA VAL A 272 21.05 -11.38 22.47
C VAL A 272 20.22 -10.21 21.98
N ALA A 273 20.71 -9.50 20.97
CA ALA A 273 19.96 -8.39 20.37
C ALA A 273 18.52 -8.83 19.99
N PRO A 274 17.49 -8.01 20.24
CA PRO A 274 16.10 -8.35 19.91
C PRO A 274 15.85 -8.79 18.45
N GLU A 275 16.74 -8.41 17.55
CA GLU A 275 16.71 -8.73 16.12
C GLU A 275 17.18 -10.17 15.84
N ALA A 276 18.13 -10.66 16.64
CA ALA A 276 18.71 -12.00 16.56
C ALA A 276 17.96 -13.04 17.42
N LEU A 277 16.89 -12.63 18.11
CA LEU A 277 16.07 -13.55 18.92
C LEU A 277 15.46 -14.70 18.11
N ARG A 278 15.26 -14.52 16.80
CA ARG A 278 14.75 -15.59 15.92
C ARG A 278 15.71 -16.76 15.80
N ASP A 279 17.01 -16.45 15.77
CA ASP A 279 18.07 -17.45 15.63
C ASP A 279 18.55 -17.99 16.99
N LEU A 280 17.96 -17.52 18.09
CA LEU A 280 18.29 -17.95 19.44
C LEU A 280 17.99 -19.45 19.61
N THR A 281 19.05 -20.24 19.80
CA THR A 281 18.94 -21.65 20.14
C THR A 281 18.99 -21.84 21.66
N GLY A 282 17.83 -22.03 22.30
CA GLY A 282 17.72 -22.24 23.76
C GLY A 282 17.26 -20.98 24.49
N THR A 283 17.93 -20.64 25.59
CA THR A 283 17.56 -19.51 26.46
C THR A 283 18.62 -18.41 26.46
N ALA A 284 18.21 -17.16 26.64
CA ALA A 284 19.08 -16.00 26.90
C ALA A 284 18.75 -15.34 28.26
N GLU A 285 19.71 -14.65 28.86
CA GLU A 285 19.52 -13.88 30.10
C GLU A 285 19.31 -12.39 29.76
N ASN A 286 18.23 -11.79 30.24
CA ASN A 286 17.93 -10.36 30.12
C ASN A 286 17.82 -9.73 31.51
N ALA A 287 18.12 -8.43 31.63
CA ALA A 287 18.01 -7.72 32.90
C ALA A 287 17.34 -6.35 32.76
N TYR A 288 16.55 -5.96 33.75
CA TYR A 288 15.77 -4.73 33.74
C TYR A 288 15.97 -3.92 35.02
N VAL A 289 15.98 -2.61 34.87
CA VAL A 289 16.02 -1.64 35.96
C VAL A 289 14.83 -0.71 35.82
N ILE A 290 13.91 -0.77 36.78
CA ILE A 290 12.64 -0.03 36.75
C ILE A 290 12.65 1.00 37.87
N ARG A 291 12.34 2.25 37.54
CA ARG A 291 12.11 3.32 38.51
C ARG A 291 10.60 3.50 38.70
N PRO A 292 10.08 3.28 39.92
CA PRO A 292 8.71 3.62 40.25
C PRO A 292 8.50 5.14 40.28
N ALA A 293 7.29 5.60 39.96
CA ALA A 293 6.90 7.00 40.13
C ALA A 293 6.91 7.42 41.61
N GLU A 294 7.31 8.66 41.90
CA GLU A 294 7.50 9.16 43.28
C GLU A 294 6.22 9.09 44.13
N ASP A 295 5.06 9.22 43.49
CA ASP A 295 3.73 9.17 44.11
C ASP A 295 3.07 7.78 44.04
N ALA A 296 3.63 6.86 43.26
CA ALA A 296 3.17 5.49 43.20
C ALA A 296 3.57 4.77 44.50
N GLY A 297 2.69 3.90 45.00
CA GLY A 297 3.05 2.99 46.07
C GLY A 297 4.20 2.06 45.67
N ARG A 298 4.50 1.06 46.51
CA ARG A 298 5.45 0.02 46.11
C ARG A 298 4.96 -0.69 44.84
N LEU A 299 5.73 -0.63 43.76
CA LEU A 299 5.48 -1.40 42.53
C LEU A 299 5.36 -2.89 42.87
N SER A 300 4.28 -3.52 42.42
CA SER A 300 4.01 -4.94 42.63
C SER A 300 4.93 -5.81 41.76
N ASP A 301 5.14 -7.07 42.12
CA ASP A 301 5.92 -8.00 41.29
C ASP A 301 5.20 -8.23 39.94
N GLU A 302 3.87 -8.39 39.98
CA GLU A 302 2.99 -8.52 38.80
C GLU A 302 3.11 -7.34 37.83
N SER A 303 3.13 -6.10 38.33
CA SER A 303 3.30 -4.92 37.48
C SER A 303 4.69 -4.85 36.84
N ALA A 304 5.72 -5.32 37.55
CA ALA A 304 7.08 -5.40 37.01
C ALA A 304 7.21 -6.50 35.95
N GLU A 305 6.60 -7.66 36.18
CA GLU A 305 6.53 -8.75 35.20
C GLU A 305 5.73 -8.35 33.96
N ARG A 306 4.59 -7.65 34.14
CA ARG A 306 3.80 -7.09 33.02
C ARG A 306 4.63 -6.12 32.19
N LEU A 307 5.40 -5.24 32.85
CA LEU A 307 6.32 -4.35 32.13
C LEU A 307 7.35 -5.14 31.31
N VAL A 308 7.96 -6.17 31.89
CA VAL A 308 8.95 -7.00 31.18
C VAL A 308 8.36 -7.66 29.94
N ARG A 309 7.16 -8.26 30.04
CA ARG A 309 6.48 -8.89 28.89
C ARG A 309 6.06 -7.90 27.81
N GLU A 310 5.79 -6.64 28.18
CA GLU A 310 5.43 -5.59 27.23
C GLU A 310 6.64 -5.09 26.43
N ILE A 311 7.82 -5.00 27.06
CA ILE A 311 9.03 -4.41 26.45
C ILE A 311 9.97 -5.44 25.84
N ASP A 312 9.94 -6.68 26.33
CA ASP A 312 10.76 -7.77 25.81
C ASP A 312 9.98 -8.56 24.76
N PRO A 313 10.44 -8.60 23.49
CA PRO A 313 9.84 -9.46 22.49
C PRO A 313 10.04 -10.96 22.76
N ALA A 314 10.99 -11.35 23.63
CA ALA A 314 11.20 -12.74 24.03
C ALA A 314 10.19 -13.21 25.08
N VAL A 315 9.98 -14.52 25.16
CA VAL A 315 9.05 -15.12 26.12
C VAL A 315 9.80 -15.44 27.42
N PRO A 316 9.46 -14.83 28.57
CA PRO A 316 10.13 -15.11 29.83
C PRO A 316 9.78 -16.50 30.37
N VAL A 317 10.81 -17.33 30.59
CA VAL A 317 10.73 -18.68 31.19
C VAL A 317 10.88 -18.61 32.71
N GLU A 318 11.84 -17.82 33.19
CA GLU A 318 12.09 -17.59 34.61
C GLU A 318 12.29 -16.10 34.86
N THR A 319 11.80 -15.59 35.99
CA THR A 319 11.94 -14.16 36.35
C THR A 319 12.22 -14.02 37.84
N GLU A 320 13.22 -13.22 38.20
CA GLU A 320 13.57 -12.90 39.59
C GLU A 320 13.46 -11.39 39.82
N VAL A 321 12.57 -10.97 40.73
CA VAL A 321 12.36 -9.55 41.06
C VAL A 321 13.06 -9.18 42.37
N THR A 322 14.08 -8.32 42.28
CA THR A 322 14.83 -7.77 43.43
C THR A 322 14.61 -6.27 43.59
N ARG A 323 14.82 -5.70 44.79
CA ARG A 323 14.61 -4.27 45.05
C ARG A 323 15.78 -3.66 45.80
N THR A 324 16.35 -2.58 45.27
CA THR A 324 17.55 -1.92 45.82
C THR A 324 17.48 -0.42 45.55
N ASP A 325 17.83 0.42 46.53
CA ASP A 325 18.05 1.87 46.37
C ASP A 325 16.98 2.63 45.56
N GLY A 326 15.70 2.34 45.79
CA GLY A 326 14.57 3.03 45.14
C GLY A 326 14.26 2.55 43.72
N VAL A 327 14.95 1.54 43.21
CA VAL A 327 14.66 0.87 41.93
C VAL A 327 14.23 -0.60 42.13
N VAL A 328 13.50 -1.12 41.17
CA VAL A 328 13.17 -2.55 41.04
C VAL A 328 14.06 -3.15 39.95
N LEU A 329 14.66 -4.29 40.25
CA LEU A 329 15.52 -5.05 39.35
C LEU A 329 14.79 -6.31 38.97
N VAL A 330 14.82 -6.66 37.69
CA VAL A 330 14.25 -7.90 37.20
C VAL A 330 15.32 -8.61 36.38
N ASP A 331 15.67 -9.83 36.76
CA ASP A 331 16.50 -10.71 35.95
C ASP A 331 15.58 -11.75 35.30
N ALA A 332 15.65 -11.94 33.98
CA ALA A 332 14.77 -12.83 33.24
C ALA A 332 15.59 -13.81 32.39
N VAL A 333 15.20 -15.08 32.41
CA VAL A 333 15.64 -16.08 31.43
C VAL A 333 14.55 -16.18 30.39
N VAL A 334 14.89 -15.98 29.12
CA VAL A 334 13.93 -15.85 28.02
C VAL A 334 14.19 -16.84 26.90
N GLU A 335 13.15 -17.20 26.15
CA GLU A 335 13.20 -18.02 24.93
C GLU A 335 12.71 -17.20 23.72
N ALA A 336 13.07 -17.65 22.52
CA ALA A 336 12.63 -17.04 21.28
C ALA A 336 11.09 -16.98 21.21
N PRO A 337 10.48 -15.86 20.78
CA PRO A 337 9.04 -15.82 20.56
C PRO A 337 8.65 -16.79 19.45
N PRO A 338 7.43 -17.36 19.51
CA PRO A 338 6.99 -18.26 18.46
C PRO A 338 6.83 -17.51 17.13
N GLU A 339 7.16 -18.15 16.01
CA GLU A 339 7.10 -17.56 14.68
C GLU A 339 5.83 -17.94 13.93
N ARG A 340 5.27 -17.01 13.14
CA ARG A 340 4.12 -17.33 12.32
C ARG A 340 4.56 -18.11 11.08
N ASP A 341 4.19 -19.38 11.00
CA ASP A 341 4.47 -20.24 9.86
C ASP A 341 3.18 -20.91 9.35
N PRO A 342 2.48 -20.27 8.40
CA PRO A 342 1.27 -20.84 7.81
C PRO A 342 1.57 -21.99 6.83
N GLU A 343 2.84 -22.27 6.51
CA GLU A 343 3.22 -23.38 5.64
C GLU A 343 3.48 -24.66 6.46
N ALA A 344 3.82 -24.52 7.74
CA ALA A 344 3.95 -25.63 8.69
C ALA A 344 2.61 -26.06 9.30
N SER A 345 1.61 -25.17 9.37
CA SER A 345 0.29 -25.49 9.90
C SER A 345 -0.49 -26.43 8.97
N PRO A 346 -1.38 -27.30 9.50
CA PRO A 346 -2.32 -28.04 8.67
C PRO A 346 -3.19 -27.08 7.84
N ASP A 347 -3.39 -27.38 6.55
CA ASP A 347 -4.18 -26.54 5.64
C ASP A 347 -5.69 -26.69 5.93
N ALA A 348 -6.15 -26.06 7.00
CA ALA A 348 -7.52 -26.10 7.50
C ALA A 348 -8.22 -24.74 7.33
N GLU A 349 -9.40 -24.74 6.72
CA GLU A 349 -10.27 -23.57 6.65
C GLU A 349 -11.25 -23.58 7.82
N VAL A 350 -11.06 -22.64 8.76
CA VAL A 350 -11.93 -22.47 9.92
C VAL A 350 -12.74 -21.18 9.80
N ARG A 351 -14.04 -21.29 10.06
CA ARG A 351 -14.95 -20.16 10.10
C ARG A 351 -15.42 -19.90 11.53
N SER A 352 -15.36 -18.63 11.96
CA SER A 352 -16.00 -18.17 13.19
C SER A 352 -17.35 -17.51 12.91
N ARG A 353 -18.29 -17.62 13.85
CA ARG A 353 -19.56 -16.90 13.84
C ARG A 353 -20.01 -16.57 15.26
N PHE A 354 -20.27 -15.30 15.52
CA PHE A 354 -20.94 -14.86 16.75
C PHE A 354 -22.47 -14.98 16.63
N ASP A 355 -23.12 -15.56 17.65
CA ASP A 355 -24.56 -15.56 17.85
C ASP A 355 -24.91 -14.63 19.02
N ARG A 356 -25.54 -13.49 18.70
CA ARG A 356 -25.88 -12.44 19.66
C ARG A 356 -26.95 -12.85 20.66
N ASP A 357 -27.91 -13.68 20.25
CA ASP A 357 -29.00 -14.15 21.12
C ASP A 357 -28.47 -15.16 22.16
N ALA A 358 -27.50 -15.98 21.77
CA ALA A 358 -26.86 -16.96 22.63
C ALA A 358 -25.67 -16.39 23.42
N GLY A 359 -25.01 -15.35 22.92
CA GLY A 359 -23.75 -14.84 23.49
C GLY A 359 -22.59 -15.82 23.29
N THR A 360 -22.56 -16.51 22.14
CA THR A 360 -21.60 -17.58 21.85
C THR A 360 -20.90 -17.37 20.52
N VAL A 361 -19.61 -17.68 20.44
CA VAL A 361 -18.86 -17.78 19.18
C VAL A 361 -18.73 -19.26 18.81
N THR A 362 -19.19 -19.61 17.61
CA THR A 362 -19.02 -20.96 17.05
C THR A 362 -17.86 -20.98 16.07
N PHE A 363 -16.96 -21.95 16.22
CA PHE A 363 -15.91 -22.27 15.25
C PHE A 363 -16.30 -23.53 14.49
N GLU A 364 -16.28 -23.48 13.17
CA GLU A 364 -16.59 -24.58 12.25
C GLU A 364 -15.38 -24.85 11.36
N HIS A 365 -14.93 -26.10 11.31
CA HIS A 365 -13.96 -26.54 10.30
C HIS A 365 -14.71 -26.79 9.00
N VAL A 366 -14.54 -25.91 8.01
CA VAL A 366 -15.30 -25.93 6.76
C VAL A 366 -14.75 -27.00 5.82
N GLU A 367 -13.44 -26.96 5.58
CA GLU A 367 -12.72 -27.86 4.67
C GLU A 367 -11.22 -27.86 5.00
N GLY A 368 -10.47 -28.84 4.48
CA GLY A 368 -9.02 -28.94 4.67
C GLY A 368 -8.53 -30.13 5.49
N GLU A 369 -7.27 -30.09 5.89
CA GLU A 369 -6.60 -31.14 6.68
C GLU A 369 -7.02 -31.11 8.15
N PRO A 370 -7.17 -32.28 8.81
CA PRO A 370 -7.54 -32.33 10.21
C PRO A 370 -6.43 -31.77 11.10
N VAL A 371 -6.79 -30.91 12.05
CA VAL A 371 -5.84 -30.29 12.99
C VAL A 371 -5.81 -31.08 14.30
N PRO A 372 -4.64 -31.52 14.81
CA PRO A 372 -4.57 -32.19 16.11
C PRO A 372 -5.10 -31.29 17.23
N ALA A 373 -6.02 -31.82 18.06
CA ALA A 373 -6.60 -31.03 19.15
C ALA A 373 -5.56 -30.62 20.22
N ALA A 374 -4.46 -31.37 20.32
CA ALA A 374 -3.35 -31.06 21.23
C ALA A 374 -2.46 -29.88 20.77
N GLU A 375 -2.59 -29.47 19.51
CA GLU A 375 -1.86 -28.35 18.91
C GLU A 375 -2.80 -27.14 18.67
N LEU A 376 -4.07 -27.26 19.05
CA LEU A 376 -5.05 -26.18 18.98
C LEU A 376 -5.17 -25.49 20.34
N GLU A 377 -5.03 -24.17 20.31
CA GLU A 377 -5.22 -23.30 21.45
C GLU A 377 -6.39 -22.36 21.19
N LEU A 378 -7.36 -22.37 22.11
CA LEU A 378 -8.45 -21.41 22.15
C LEU A 378 -8.10 -20.32 23.16
N TRP A 379 -8.18 -19.06 22.72
CA TRP A 379 -7.91 -17.90 23.56
C TRP A 379 -9.18 -17.09 23.74
N HIS A 380 -9.52 -16.75 24.98
CA HIS A 380 -10.69 -15.95 25.35
C HIS A 380 -10.27 -14.84 26.32
N ASP A 381 -10.47 -13.58 25.91
CA ASP A 381 -10.10 -12.39 26.68
C ASP A 381 -8.67 -12.45 27.24
N GLY A 382 -7.78 -13.01 26.44
CA GLY A 382 -6.36 -13.11 26.74
C GLY A 382 -5.92 -14.30 27.57
N GLU A 383 -6.85 -15.14 28.02
CA GLU A 383 -6.54 -16.39 28.70
C GLU A 383 -6.69 -17.56 27.73
N GLU A 384 -5.71 -18.47 27.73
CA GLU A 384 -5.84 -19.75 27.04
C GLU A 384 -6.90 -20.60 27.77
N VAL A 385 -7.97 -20.92 27.06
CA VAL A 385 -9.04 -21.77 27.56
C VAL A 385 -8.82 -23.17 27.00
N SER A 386 -8.48 -24.10 27.88
CA SER A 386 -8.54 -25.52 27.54
C SER A 386 -10.00 -25.91 27.35
N ASP A 387 -10.45 -26.02 26.11
CA ASP A 387 -11.84 -26.38 25.82
C ASP A 387 -12.00 -27.92 25.80
N ASP A 388 -12.79 -28.45 26.74
CA ASP A 388 -13.20 -29.86 26.74
C ASP A 388 -14.10 -30.20 25.53
N ALA A 389 -14.58 -29.20 24.76
CA ALA A 389 -15.47 -29.37 23.59
C ALA A 389 -14.76 -29.96 22.37
N LEU A 390 -13.43 -29.90 22.31
CA LEU A 390 -12.64 -30.73 21.38
C LEU A 390 -12.56 -32.17 21.93
N ASP A 391 -13.72 -32.83 22.02
CA ASP A 391 -13.88 -34.20 22.54
C ASP A 391 -13.15 -35.26 21.65
N SER A 392 -12.70 -34.86 20.46
CA SER A 392 -11.98 -35.66 19.48
C SER A 392 -10.48 -35.40 19.51
N ASP A 393 -9.68 -36.42 19.14
CA ASP A 393 -8.22 -36.29 19.06
C ASP A 393 -7.76 -35.28 17.97
N ALA A 394 -8.65 -34.90 17.04
CA ALA A 394 -8.42 -33.91 15.99
C ALA A 394 -9.72 -33.14 15.68
N PHE A 395 -9.57 -31.90 15.20
CA PHE A 395 -10.62 -31.06 14.64
C PHE A 395 -10.67 -31.28 13.13
N GLU A 396 -11.73 -31.90 12.62
CA GLU A 396 -11.84 -32.33 11.22
C GLU A 396 -12.95 -31.57 10.47
N ALA A 397 -12.91 -31.57 9.13
CA ALA A 397 -13.94 -30.92 8.32
C ALA A 397 -15.36 -31.40 8.65
N GLY A 398 -16.23 -30.46 8.99
CA GLY A 398 -17.60 -30.67 9.46
C GLY A 398 -17.76 -30.66 10.98
N ASP A 399 -16.67 -30.59 11.74
CA ASP A 399 -16.72 -30.39 13.18
C ASP A 399 -17.02 -28.92 13.52
N GLU A 400 -17.84 -28.72 14.54
CA GLU A 400 -18.15 -27.42 15.11
C GLU A 400 -18.11 -27.48 16.64
N PHE A 401 -17.61 -26.42 17.27
CA PHE A 401 -17.73 -26.21 18.70
C PHE A 401 -18.06 -24.75 19.00
N ALA A 402 -18.76 -24.51 20.11
CA ALA A 402 -19.22 -23.19 20.51
C ALA A 402 -18.64 -22.82 21.87
N VAL A 403 -18.17 -21.57 21.97
CA VAL A 403 -17.59 -20.98 23.16
C VAL A 403 -18.57 -19.95 23.69
N ASP A 404 -18.88 -20.00 24.99
CA ASP A 404 -19.68 -18.99 25.67
C ASP A 404 -18.81 -17.75 25.92
N THR A 405 -19.10 -16.65 25.21
CA THR A 405 -18.27 -15.42 25.20
C THR A 405 -18.98 -14.22 25.83
N GLY A 406 -20.29 -14.30 26.04
CA GLY A 406 -21.08 -13.12 26.38
C GLY A 406 -21.25 -12.15 25.20
N LEU A 407 -21.52 -10.88 25.51
CA LEU A 407 -21.85 -9.83 24.52
C LEU A 407 -20.66 -8.94 24.13
N ILE A 408 -19.55 -8.99 24.87
CA ILE A 408 -18.29 -8.31 24.54
C ILE A 408 -17.18 -9.27 24.97
N ALA A 409 -16.33 -9.66 24.03
CA ALA A 409 -15.19 -10.54 24.23
C ALA A 409 -14.27 -10.53 23.00
N ALA A 410 -13.02 -10.91 23.19
CA ALA A 410 -12.06 -11.21 22.12
C ALA A 410 -11.73 -12.70 22.15
N VAL A 411 -11.99 -13.41 21.05
CA VAL A 411 -11.74 -14.85 20.95
C VAL A 411 -10.91 -15.18 19.72
N ALA A 412 -9.94 -16.07 19.87
CA ALA A 412 -9.11 -16.54 18.77
C ALA A 412 -8.84 -18.04 18.85
N LEU A 413 -8.77 -18.68 17.70
CA LEU A 413 -8.34 -20.06 17.56
C LEU A 413 -7.00 -20.09 16.83
N ARG A 414 -5.99 -20.65 17.49
CA ARG A 414 -4.60 -20.69 17.04
C ARG A 414 -4.11 -22.14 16.97
N TRP A 415 -3.34 -22.46 15.95
CA TRP A 415 -2.50 -23.65 15.93
C TRP A 415 -1.11 -23.29 16.45
N PHE A 416 -0.54 -24.13 17.31
CA PHE A 416 0.79 -23.96 17.88
C PHE A 416 1.55 -25.28 17.92
N ASP A 417 2.72 -25.30 17.29
CA ASP A 417 3.68 -26.39 17.34
C ASP A 417 4.78 -26.07 18.38
N PRO A 418 4.82 -26.77 19.53
CA PRO A 418 5.82 -26.53 20.57
C PRO A 418 7.22 -27.03 20.20
N ASP A 419 7.36 -28.00 19.28
CA ASP A 419 8.65 -28.53 18.86
C ASP A 419 9.32 -27.60 17.83
N ALA A 420 8.52 -26.98 16.96
CA ALA A 420 8.99 -25.99 15.98
C ALA A 420 8.96 -24.54 16.50
N ASN A 421 8.31 -24.29 17.64
CA ASN A 421 8.00 -22.95 18.15
C ASN A 421 7.29 -22.09 17.09
N ALA A 422 6.34 -22.69 16.38
CA ALA A 422 5.65 -22.07 15.24
C ALA A 422 4.14 -21.98 15.50
N TYR A 423 3.48 -20.98 14.93
CA TYR A 423 2.03 -20.81 15.06
C TYR A 423 1.36 -20.36 13.76
N ASP A 424 0.05 -20.58 13.68
CA ASP A 424 -0.84 -19.95 12.72
C ASP A 424 -2.19 -19.61 13.37
N VAL A 425 -2.85 -18.57 12.88
CA VAL A 425 -4.13 -18.08 13.42
C VAL A 425 -5.23 -18.43 12.44
N TYR A 426 -6.01 -19.44 12.78
CA TYR A 426 -7.12 -19.90 11.93
C TYR A 426 -8.32 -18.94 11.98
N ALA A 427 -8.68 -18.45 13.17
CA ALA A 427 -9.83 -17.57 13.31
C ALA A 427 -9.66 -16.57 14.46
N ARG A 428 -10.29 -15.41 14.29
CA ARG A 428 -10.37 -14.35 15.31
C ARG A 428 -11.72 -13.66 15.24
N GLU A 429 -12.35 -13.51 16.39
CA GLU A 429 -13.66 -12.88 16.54
C GLU A 429 -13.58 -11.79 17.62
N ARG A 430 -14.19 -10.64 17.33
CA ARG A 430 -14.37 -9.56 18.32
C ARG A 430 -15.86 -9.35 18.47
N VAL A 431 -16.35 -9.78 19.62
CA VAL A 431 -17.77 -9.92 19.86
C VAL A 431 -18.44 -8.55 19.94
N ASP A 432 -19.51 -8.45 19.16
CA ASP A 432 -20.49 -7.36 19.10
C ASP A 432 -19.95 -5.94 18.88
N ARG A 433 -19.04 -5.77 17.91
CA ARG A 433 -18.63 -4.43 17.42
C ARG A 433 -19.82 -3.52 17.02
N GLU A 434 -20.98 -4.10 16.69
CA GLU A 434 -22.18 -3.40 16.24
C GLU A 434 -23.05 -2.92 17.42
N ALA A 435 -22.72 -3.30 18.66
CA ALA A 435 -23.32 -2.76 19.87
C ALA A 435 -22.85 -1.36 20.24
N PHE A 436 -21.96 -0.73 19.46
CA PHE A 436 -21.41 0.58 19.79
C PHE A 436 -21.72 1.60 18.69
N ALA A 437 -22.26 2.74 19.11
CA ALA A 437 -22.53 3.88 18.25
C ALA A 437 -21.66 5.08 18.62
N PHE A 438 -21.21 5.82 17.61
CA PHE A 438 -20.48 7.07 17.78
C PHE A 438 -21.34 8.24 17.31
N GLU A 439 -21.43 9.28 18.13
CA GLU A 439 -21.98 10.58 17.77
C GLU A 439 -20.91 11.64 18.01
N TYR A 440 -20.49 12.33 16.94
CA TYR A 440 -19.47 13.37 17.03
C TYR A 440 -20.08 14.75 16.80
N ASP A 441 -19.93 15.63 17.79
CA ASP A 441 -20.28 17.04 17.69
C ASP A 441 -18.99 17.84 17.49
N LEU A 442 -18.76 18.29 16.26
CA LEU A 442 -17.60 19.11 15.92
C LEU A 442 -17.63 20.48 16.62
N SER A 443 -18.80 21.10 16.76
CA SER A 443 -18.92 22.46 17.32
C SER A 443 -18.43 22.56 18.77
N THR A 444 -18.44 21.42 19.45
CA THR A 444 -17.94 21.23 20.82
C THR A 444 -16.73 20.31 20.90
N GLU A 445 -16.19 19.87 19.74
CA GLU A 445 -15.11 18.88 19.63
C GLU A 445 -15.30 17.68 20.56
N THR A 446 -16.53 17.16 20.59
CA THR A 446 -16.98 16.19 21.57
C THR A 446 -17.46 14.93 20.86
N LEU A 447 -16.85 13.79 21.18
CA LEU A 447 -17.29 12.47 20.73
C LEU A 447 -18.06 11.76 21.85
N THR A 448 -19.28 11.33 21.57
CA THR A 448 -20.04 10.44 22.45
C THR A 448 -19.99 9.02 21.89
N LEU A 449 -19.58 8.06 22.71
CA LEU A 449 -19.65 6.64 22.45
C LEU A 449 -20.78 6.05 23.31
N THR A 450 -21.74 5.38 22.69
CA THR A 450 -22.90 4.77 23.35
C THR A 450 -22.88 3.27 23.13
N TYR A 451 -23.21 2.51 24.17
CA TYR A 451 -23.46 1.08 24.08
C TYR A 451 -24.95 0.81 23.84
N ASP A 452 -25.27 0.35 22.63
CA ASP A 452 -26.61 -0.01 22.12
C ASP A 452 -26.82 -1.54 22.07
N GLY A 453 -26.06 -2.32 22.86
CA GLY A 453 -26.22 -3.77 22.93
C GLY A 453 -27.58 -4.19 23.52
N ASP A 454 -28.02 -5.41 23.20
CA ASP A 454 -29.33 -5.94 23.62
C ASP A 454 -29.40 -6.34 25.12
N GLY A 455 -28.27 -6.33 25.84
CA GLY A 455 -28.18 -6.74 27.24
C GLY A 455 -26.94 -6.18 27.95
N GLU A 456 -26.80 -6.48 29.24
CA GLU A 456 -25.64 -6.08 30.05
C GLU A 456 -24.38 -6.83 29.58
N ALA A 457 -23.26 -6.11 29.39
CA ALA A 457 -21.99 -6.68 28.95
C ALA A 457 -20.83 -6.29 29.89
N ASP A 458 -19.84 -7.16 30.04
CA ASP A 458 -18.63 -6.84 30.80
C ASP A 458 -17.69 -6.00 29.93
N ALA A 459 -17.24 -4.87 30.45
CA ALA A 459 -16.31 -3.97 29.78
C ALA A 459 -14.98 -3.84 30.53
N SER A 460 -14.75 -4.65 31.57
CA SER A 460 -13.55 -4.59 32.41
C SER A 460 -12.26 -4.83 31.62
N ASP A 461 -12.38 -5.57 30.53
CA ASP A 461 -11.31 -5.91 29.59
C ASP A 461 -11.16 -4.89 28.46
N LEU A 462 -11.90 -3.78 28.50
CA LEU A 462 -11.84 -2.72 27.51
C LEU A 462 -11.08 -1.50 28.04
N ARG A 463 -10.55 -0.72 27.12
CA ARG A 463 -10.00 0.60 27.39
C ARG A 463 -10.29 1.54 26.24
N LEU A 464 -10.71 2.76 26.58
CA LEU A 464 -10.97 3.80 25.60
C LEU A 464 -9.76 4.75 25.51
N VAL A 465 -9.16 4.82 24.33
CA VAL A 465 -7.93 5.56 24.07
C VAL A 465 -8.22 6.72 23.11
N HIS A 466 -7.90 7.94 23.53
CA HIS A 466 -7.87 9.12 22.69
C HIS A 466 -6.44 9.39 22.20
N ARG A 467 -6.23 9.38 20.88
CA ARG A 467 -4.95 9.71 20.25
C ARG A 467 -5.08 11.02 19.47
N ALA A 468 -4.33 12.01 19.92
CA ALA A 468 -4.16 13.32 19.31
C ALA A 468 -2.68 13.54 18.91
N ASP A 469 -2.37 14.70 18.34
CA ASP A 469 -1.00 15.06 17.95
C ASP A 469 -0.02 15.11 19.13
N ASP A 470 -0.50 15.50 20.32
CA ASP A 470 0.30 15.60 21.54
C ASP A 470 0.51 14.24 22.26
N GLY A 471 -0.05 13.15 21.71
CA GLY A 471 0.12 11.80 22.24
C GLY A 471 -1.18 11.01 22.40
N ALA A 472 -1.09 9.86 23.07
CA ALA A 472 -2.22 9.00 23.39
C ALA A 472 -2.52 9.05 24.89
N ARG A 473 -3.80 9.13 25.25
CA ARG A 473 -4.28 9.12 26.64
C ARG A 473 -5.47 8.18 26.78
N THR A 474 -5.54 7.46 27.90
CA THR A 474 -6.76 6.77 28.32
C THR A 474 -7.81 7.80 28.74
N VAL A 475 -9.06 7.58 28.35
CA VAL A 475 -10.18 8.44 28.68
C VAL A 475 -11.37 7.60 29.10
N GLY A 476 -12.28 8.15 29.88
CA GLY A 476 -13.55 7.49 30.15
C GLY A 476 -13.44 6.26 31.05
N ASP A 477 -12.50 6.24 32.00
CA ASP A 477 -12.22 5.08 32.88
C ASP A 477 -13.50 4.47 33.50
N GLY A 478 -14.47 5.32 33.91
CA GLY A 478 -15.74 4.84 34.46
C GLY A 478 -16.68 4.11 33.48
N PHE A 479 -16.43 4.16 32.17
CA PHE A 479 -17.18 3.44 31.14
C PHE A 479 -16.63 2.03 30.93
N THR A 480 -15.35 1.81 31.21
CA THR A 480 -14.67 0.52 31.02
C THR A 480 -14.35 -0.21 32.33
N ASP A 481 -14.61 0.38 33.50
CA ASP A 481 -14.32 -0.23 34.81
C ASP A 481 -15.40 -1.23 35.32
N GLY A 482 -16.29 -1.75 34.46
CA GLY A 482 -17.35 -2.66 34.91
C GLY A 482 -18.36 -3.09 33.85
N THR A 483 -19.64 -3.20 34.23
CA THR A 483 -20.71 -3.68 33.35
C THR A 483 -21.37 -2.52 32.60
N LEU A 484 -21.47 -2.62 31.28
CA LEU A 484 -22.23 -1.71 30.41
C LEU A 484 -23.69 -2.17 30.29
N ALA A 485 -24.63 -1.30 30.63
CA ALA A 485 -26.04 -1.47 30.35
C ALA A 485 -26.42 -0.76 29.04
N PRO A 486 -27.46 -1.22 28.32
CA PRO A 486 -27.93 -0.53 27.12
C PRO A 486 -28.23 0.95 27.39
N GLU A 487 -27.85 1.82 26.45
CA GLU A 487 -27.86 3.29 26.53
C GLU A 487 -26.80 3.92 27.46
N ASP A 488 -25.89 3.15 28.05
CA ASP A 488 -24.73 3.72 28.72
C ASP A 488 -23.83 4.43 27.69
N ALA A 489 -23.40 5.65 28.03
CA ALA A 489 -22.63 6.49 27.12
C ALA A 489 -21.47 7.19 27.83
N VAL A 490 -20.39 7.41 27.09
CA VAL A 490 -19.21 8.16 27.53
C VAL A 490 -18.89 9.27 26.54
N THR A 491 -18.53 10.43 27.08
CA THR A 491 -18.20 11.61 26.31
C THR A 491 -16.71 11.89 26.39
N VAL A 492 -16.06 11.98 25.24
CA VAL A 492 -14.65 12.35 25.08
C VAL A 492 -14.58 13.78 24.53
N GLU A 493 -14.05 14.70 25.34
CA GLU A 493 -13.86 16.10 24.96
C GLU A 493 -12.49 16.34 24.31
N GLY A 494 -12.43 17.37 23.45
CA GLY A 494 -11.20 17.80 22.78
C GLY A 494 -10.73 16.82 21.72
N VAL A 495 -11.67 16.28 20.93
CA VAL A 495 -11.41 15.42 19.78
C VAL A 495 -11.42 16.32 18.53
N SER A 496 -10.25 16.79 18.13
CA SER A 496 -10.08 17.69 16.99
C SER A 496 -9.97 16.91 15.67
N VAL A 497 -10.08 17.61 14.54
CA VAL A 497 -9.96 16.99 13.21
C VAL A 497 -8.58 16.35 13.04
N GLY A 498 -8.54 15.05 12.74
CA GLY A 498 -7.30 14.28 12.65
C GLY A 498 -7.15 13.27 13.79
N ASP A 499 -7.72 13.57 14.95
CA ASP A 499 -7.70 12.74 16.14
C ASP A 499 -8.47 11.43 15.94
N SER A 500 -8.13 10.45 16.77
CA SER A 500 -8.84 9.17 16.80
C SER A 500 -9.16 8.72 18.21
N VAL A 501 -10.35 8.16 18.38
CA VAL A 501 -10.79 7.51 19.61
C VAL A 501 -10.99 6.03 19.31
N ARG A 502 -10.41 5.16 20.14
CA ARG A 502 -10.46 3.71 19.96
C ARG A 502 -10.89 3.05 21.24
N LEU A 503 -11.88 2.17 21.16
CA LEU A 503 -12.20 1.22 22.22
C LEU A 503 -11.42 -0.06 21.90
N GLU A 504 -10.45 -0.40 22.71
CA GLU A 504 -9.51 -1.51 22.49
C GLU A 504 -9.63 -2.49 23.67
N PHE A 505 -9.36 -3.78 23.43
CA PHE A 505 -9.24 -4.75 24.52
C PHE A 505 -7.89 -4.55 25.24
N ASP A 506 -7.91 -4.40 26.56
CA ASP A 506 -6.74 -4.27 27.45
C ASP A 506 -6.44 -5.60 28.17
N VAL A 507 -6.35 -6.67 27.36
CA VAL A 507 -6.04 -8.03 27.83
C VAL A 507 -4.72 -8.50 27.22
N GLU A 508 -4.01 -9.36 27.96
CA GLU A 508 -2.82 -10.05 27.43
C GLU A 508 -3.20 -10.83 26.17
N GLN A 509 -2.41 -10.84 25.10
CA GLN A 509 -2.76 -11.59 23.88
C GLN A 509 -1.59 -12.41 23.38
N PRO A 510 -1.84 -13.62 22.86
CA PRO A 510 -0.78 -14.44 22.31
C PRO A 510 -0.22 -13.78 21.03
N PRO A 511 1.05 -14.09 20.69
CA PRO A 511 1.66 -13.65 19.45
C PRO A 511 0.76 -13.91 18.23
N GLY A 512 0.59 -12.88 17.39
CA GLY A 512 -0.12 -12.95 16.10
C GLY A 512 -1.64 -12.83 16.13
N VAL A 513 -2.28 -12.92 17.30
CA VAL A 513 -3.74 -12.71 17.43
C VAL A 513 -4.08 -11.21 17.43
N GLY A 514 -3.22 -10.43 18.09
CA GLY A 514 -3.15 -8.98 17.98
C GLY A 514 -4.32 -8.20 18.60
N GLY A 515 -4.00 -7.40 19.62
CA GLY A 515 -4.92 -6.41 20.18
C GLY A 515 -5.38 -5.44 19.10
N GLY A 516 -6.67 -5.40 18.84
CA GLY A 516 -7.24 -4.45 17.91
C GLY A 516 -8.49 -3.82 18.48
N SER A 517 -8.78 -2.62 17.98
CA SER A 517 -9.96 -1.88 18.36
C SER A 517 -11.22 -2.70 18.11
N LEU A 518 -12.04 -2.83 19.15
CA LEU A 518 -13.42 -3.26 19.04
C LEU A 518 -14.18 -2.27 18.15
N VAL A 519 -14.03 -0.98 18.46
CA VAL A 519 -14.51 0.13 17.62
C VAL A 519 -13.52 1.28 17.54
N HIS A 520 -13.52 1.99 16.42
CA HIS A 520 -12.60 3.09 16.14
C HIS A 520 -13.32 4.22 15.41
N TYR A 521 -13.24 5.42 15.99
CA TYR A 521 -13.66 6.65 15.37
C TYR A 521 -12.44 7.51 15.04
N ARG A 522 -12.44 8.13 13.85
CA ARG A 522 -11.45 9.14 13.48
C ARG A 522 -12.21 10.40 13.08
N ALA A 523 -11.95 11.51 13.77
CA ALA A 523 -12.49 12.80 13.38
C ALA A 523 -11.88 13.18 12.03
N ARG A 524 -12.74 13.36 11.02
CA ARG A 524 -12.33 13.67 9.65
C ARG A 524 -12.93 14.99 9.21
N PRO A 525 -12.23 15.75 8.37
CA PRO A 525 -12.85 16.89 7.73
C PRO A 525 -13.96 16.41 6.77
N PRO A 526 -14.96 17.28 6.48
CA PRO A 526 -15.96 17.04 5.47
C PRO A 526 -15.32 16.73 4.11
N ARG A 527 -15.97 15.88 3.32
CA ARG A 527 -15.44 15.49 2.01
C ARG A 527 -15.88 16.48 0.94
N VAL A 528 -14.93 17.17 0.35
CA VAL A 528 -15.13 18.02 -0.82
C VAL A 528 -14.26 17.50 -1.96
N TRP A 529 -14.81 17.49 -3.17
CA TRP A 529 -14.11 16.96 -4.35
C TRP A 529 -14.00 18.06 -5.39
N ILE A 530 -12.80 18.25 -5.94
CA ILE A 530 -12.53 19.20 -7.01
C ILE A 530 -12.28 18.38 -8.28
N HIS A 531 -13.01 18.69 -9.35
CA HIS A 531 -12.82 18.02 -10.64
C HIS A 531 -12.92 19.00 -11.79
N SER A 532 -12.17 18.77 -12.85
CA SER A 532 -12.30 19.50 -14.11
C SER A 532 -13.15 18.72 -15.12
N ARG A 533 -14.26 19.32 -15.56
CA ARG A 533 -15.15 18.82 -16.61
C ARG A 533 -14.88 19.52 -17.95
N ALA A 534 -15.09 18.82 -19.05
CA ALA A 534 -14.78 19.31 -20.39
C ALA A 534 -15.63 20.51 -20.84
N GLU A 535 -16.90 20.54 -20.44
CA GLU A 535 -17.86 21.56 -20.88
C GLU A 535 -18.17 22.60 -19.79
N GLU A 536 -17.94 22.26 -18.52
CA GLU A 536 -18.32 23.06 -17.36
C GLU A 536 -17.12 23.67 -16.61
N GLY A 537 -15.88 23.30 -16.99
CA GLY A 537 -14.66 23.75 -16.32
C GLY A 537 -14.46 23.09 -14.96
N THR A 538 -13.85 23.79 -14.00
CA THR A 538 -13.60 23.27 -12.65
C THR A 538 -14.87 23.34 -11.81
N VAL A 539 -15.24 22.21 -11.21
CA VAL A 539 -16.41 22.04 -10.36
C VAL A 539 -15.96 21.55 -8.98
N VAL A 540 -16.44 22.21 -7.95
CA VAL A 540 -16.27 21.82 -6.55
C VAL A 540 -17.56 21.18 -6.08
N ARG A 541 -17.51 19.98 -5.51
CA ARG A 541 -18.68 19.23 -5.09
C ARG A 541 -18.60 18.83 -3.63
N TYR A 542 -19.67 19.10 -2.88
CA TYR A 542 -19.83 18.55 -1.54
C TYR A 542 -20.19 17.06 -1.60
N GLY A 543 -19.44 16.23 -0.87
CA GLY A 543 -19.50 14.77 -0.97
C GLY A 543 -19.73 14.08 0.36
N ASP A 544 -20.14 14.81 1.39
CA ASP A 544 -20.47 14.24 2.70
C ASP A 544 -21.99 14.02 2.84
N GLU A 545 -22.37 13.08 3.70
CA GLU A 545 -23.78 12.74 3.95
C GLU A 545 -24.44 13.76 4.90
N GLU A 546 -23.67 14.33 5.83
CA GLU A 546 -24.13 15.33 6.77
C GLU A 546 -24.28 16.70 6.11
N SER A 547 -25.45 17.33 6.27
CA SER A 547 -25.69 18.67 5.76
C SER A 547 -25.01 19.74 6.61
N ARG A 548 -24.34 20.72 5.98
CA ARG A 548 -23.60 21.78 6.69
C ARG A 548 -23.88 23.18 6.14
N PRO A 549 -23.75 24.26 6.93
CA PRO A 549 -23.93 25.63 6.44
C PRO A 549 -22.99 25.94 5.28
N ALA A 550 -23.51 26.50 4.19
CA ALA A 550 -22.69 26.78 3.01
C ALA A 550 -21.63 27.86 3.25
N ASP A 551 -21.89 28.81 4.17
CA ASP A 551 -20.97 29.87 4.57
C ASP A 551 -19.79 29.38 5.43
N ALA A 552 -19.84 28.13 5.91
CA ALA A 552 -18.71 27.48 6.56
C ALA A 552 -17.60 27.09 5.57
N PHE A 553 -17.85 27.12 4.26
CA PHE A 553 -16.89 26.74 3.23
C PHE A 553 -16.51 27.95 2.36
N VAL A 554 -15.20 28.13 2.17
CA VAL A 554 -14.66 29.19 1.31
C VAL A 554 -13.76 28.56 0.27
N THR A 555 -14.14 28.74 -1.00
CA THR A 555 -13.38 28.29 -2.16
C THR A 555 -12.38 29.38 -2.55
N LEU A 556 -11.13 29.00 -2.69
CA LEU A 556 -10.01 29.86 -3.06
C LEU A 556 -9.40 29.38 -4.38
N VAL A 557 -8.88 30.33 -5.16
CA VAL A 557 -7.99 30.09 -6.30
C VAL A 557 -6.69 30.83 -6.00
N ASP A 558 -5.57 30.10 -5.98
CA ASP A 558 -4.24 30.63 -5.66
C ASP A 558 -4.21 31.40 -4.32
N GLY A 559 -5.00 30.94 -3.35
CA GLY A 559 -5.13 31.54 -2.02
C GLY A 559 -6.08 32.75 -1.93
N GLU A 560 -6.68 33.19 -3.06
CA GLU A 560 -7.64 34.28 -3.09
C GLU A 560 -9.09 33.77 -3.20
N PRO A 561 -10.07 34.30 -2.43
CA PRO A 561 -11.46 33.89 -2.55
C PRO A 561 -12.04 34.09 -3.96
N THR A 562 -12.70 33.07 -4.48
CA THR A 562 -13.38 33.13 -5.78
C THR A 562 -14.62 34.03 -5.74
N ASP A 563 -15.00 34.58 -6.89
CA ASP A 563 -16.22 35.39 -7.05
C ASP A 563 -17.51 34.57 -6.84
N ALA A 564 -17.45 33.26 -7.03
CA ALA A 564 -18.54 32.32 -6.75
C ALA A 564 -18.18 31.45 -5.55
N GLN A 565 -19.06 31.41 -4.56
CA GLN A 565 -18.95 30.60 -3.35
C GLN A 565 -20.19 29.72 -3.19
N PHE A 566 -20.07 28.63 -2.44
CA PHE A 566 -21.22 27.80 -2.07
C PHE A 566 -22.33 28.64 -1.40
N ALA A 567 -21.95 29.61 -0.57
CA ALA A 567 -22.86 30.51 0.14
C ALA A 567 -23.65 31.48 -0.76
N ASP A 568 -23.25 31.65 -2.03
CA ASP A 568 -24.01 32.47 -2.99
C ASP A 568 -25.22 31.71 -3.56
N GLU A 569 -25.14 30.37 -3.62
CA GLU A 569 -26.16 29.50 -4.22
C GLU A 569 -26.98 28.73 -3.18
N TYR A 570 -26.35 28.34 -2.08
CA TYR A 570 -26.92 27.48 -1.05
C TYR A 570 -26.86 28.16 0.32
N ASP A 571 -27.90 27.97 1.14
CA ASP A 571 -27.83 28.27 2.58
C ASP A 571 -27.23 27.08 3.37
N THR A 572 -27.39 25.86 2.86
CA THR A 572 -26.93 24.60 3.47
C THR A 572 -26.54 23.63 2.36
N LEU A 573 -25.35 23.06 2.46
CA LEU A 573 -24.85 22.04 1.54
C LEU A 573 -25.34 20.65 1.96
N SER A 574 -25.81 19.90 0.98
CA SER A 574 -26.18 18.50 1.06
C SER A 574 -25.31 17.69 0.09
N GLU A 575 -25.30 16.36 0.26
CA GLU A 575 -24.56 15.48 -0.65
C GLU A 575 -24.87 15.85 -2.11
N ARG A 576 -23.83 16.04 -2.91
CA ARG A 576 -23.88 16.36 -4.36
C ARG A 576 -24.21 17.80 -4.73
N ASP A 577 -24.28 18.74 -3.79
CA ASP A 577 -24.31 20.15 -4.16
C ASP A 577 -22.99 20.56 -4.83
N GLU A 578 -23.09 21.27 -5.95
CA GLU A 578 -21.96 21.60 -6.83
C GLU A 578 -21.83 23.12 -6.96
N LEU A 579 -20.60 23.61 -6.89
CA LEU A 579 -20.20 24.98 -7.22
C LEU A 579 -19.39 24.95 -8.51
N VAL A 580 -19.88 25.64 -9.55
CA VAL A 580 -19.22 25.70 -10.85
C VAL A 580 -18.35 26.95 -10.92
N LEU A 581 -17.02 26.75 -10.93
CA LEU A 581 -16.04 27.86 -11.04
C LEU A 581 -15.76 28.24 -12.50
N GLY A 582 -16.15 27.39 -13.46
CA GLY A 582 -15.90 27.59 -14.88
C GLY A 582 -14.45 27.29 -15.28
N GLU A 583 -14.02 27.79 -16.43
CA GLU A 583 -12.67 27.58 -16.94
C GLU A 583 -11.64 28.43 -16.18
N LEU A 584 -10.85 27.77 -15.35
CA LEU A 584 -9.74 28.40 -14.64
C LEU A 584 -8.43 28.34 -15.46
N PRO A 585 -7.47 29.22 -15.18
CA PRO A 585 -6.11 29.10 -15.72
C PRO A 585 -5.51 27.73 -15.36
N LEU A 586 -4.80 27.11 -16.30
CA LEU A 586 -4.07 25.88 -16.01
C LEU A 586 -2.92 26.19 -15.04
N GLY A 587 -2.64 25.27 -14.11
CA GLY A 587 -1.62 25.45 -13.08
C GLY A 587 -2.03 26.30 -11.88
N SER A 588 -3.23 26.90 -11.90
CA SER A 588 -3.80 27.51 -10.69
C SER A 588 -4.17 26.43 -9.67
N THR A 589 -4.00 26.71 -8.38
CA THR A 589 -4.42 25.82 -7.30
C THR A 589 -5.82 26.20 -6.82
N VAL A 590 -6.75 25.26 -6.85
CA VAL A 590 -8.08 25.43 -6.25
C VAL A 590 -8.07 24.76 -4.89
N SER A 591 -8.45 25.48 -3.86
CA SER A 591 -8.57 24.94 -2.51
C SER A 591 -9.91 25.29 -1.88
N VAL A 592 -10.43 24.43 -1.03
CA VAL A 592 -11.64 24.68 -0.24
C VAL A 592 -11.27 24.68 1.22
N GLU A 593 -11.40 25.83 1.87
CA GLU A 593 -11.24 25.98 3.30
C GLU A 593 -12.58 25.75 3.99
N TRP A 594 -12.55 24.99 5.07
CA TRP A 594 -13.65 24.84 6.00
C TRP A 594 -13.35 25.62 7.28
N ARG A 595 -14.26 26.54 7.63
CA ARG A 595 -14.08 27.58 8.66
C ARG A 595 -14.97 27.40 9.88
N GLU A 596 -15.67 26.27 9.97
CA GLU A 596 -16.38 25.90 11.20
C GLU A 596 -15.44 25.61 12.38
N PRO A 597 -14.30 24.90 12.22
CA PRO A 597 -13.30 24.79 13.29
C PRO A 597 -12.63 26.14 13.59
N ASP A 598 -12.13 26.31 14.83
CA ASP A 598 -11.45 27.53 15.29
C ASP A 598 -10.23 27.90 14.43
N GLU A 599 -9.53 26.89 13.90
CA GLU A 599 -8.51 27.02 12.88
C GLU A 599 -9.04 26.48 11.53
N PRO A 600 -9.11 27.30 10.46
CA PRO A 600 -9.59 26.85 9.17
C PRO A 600 -8.79 25.66 8.62
N VAL A 601 -9.49 24.64 8.11
CA VAL A 601 -8.88 23.42 7.55
C VAL A 601 -9.10 23.40 6.05
N VAL A 602 -8.04 23.15 5.27
CA VAL A 602 -8.17 22.89 3.83
C VAL A 602 -8.70 21.47 3.64
N VAL A 603 -9.93 21.35 3.14
CA VAL A 603 -10.63 20.05 3.00
C VAL A 603 -10.51 19.45 1.60
N ALA A 604 -10.14 20.27 0.62
CA ALA A 604 -9.78 19.86 -0.73
C ALA A 604 -8.78 20.86 -1.31
N GLU A 605 -7.78 20.35 -2.04
CA GLU A 605 -6.81 21.15 -2.78
C GLU A 605 -6.45 20.37 -4.04
N GLU A 606 -6.57 20.99 -5.21
CA GLU A 606 -6.26 20.37 -6.50
C GLU A 606 -5.73 21.42 -7.46
N GLU A 607 -4.67 21.09 -8.18
CA GLU A 607 -4.14 21.89 -9.28
C GLU A 607 -5.05 21.78 -10.50
N VAL A 608 -5.34 22.90 -11.16
CA VAL A 608 -6.14 22.93 -12.39
C VAL A 608 -5.31 22.34 -13.52
N ALA A 609 -5.45 21.03 -13.70
CA ALA A 609 -4.79 20.25 -14.73
C ALA A 609 -5.58 20.23 -16.05
N PRO A 610 -4.90 20.06 -17.19
CA PRO A 610 -5.59 19.94 -18.47
C PRO A 610 -6.42 18.65 -18.55
N ASN A 611 -7.65 18.78 -19.06
CA ASN A 611 -8.52 17.64 -19.37
C ASN A 611 -8.27 17.04 -20.78
N THR A 612 -7.20 17.49 -21.42
CA THR A 612 -6.77 17.09 -22.76
C THR A 612 -6.41 15.62 -22.80
N ARG A 613 -6.80 14.94 -23.87
CA ARG A 613 -6.39 13.57 -24.16
C ARG A 613 -5.83 13.46 -25.56
N ALA A 614 -4.70 12.80 -25.68
CA ALA A 614 -4.07 12.46 -26.94
C ALA A 614 -4.17 10.95 -27.21
N SER A 615 -4.31 10.59 -28.48
CA SER A 615 -4.07 9.23 -28.96
C SER A 615 -2.68 9.14 -29.57
N MET A 616 -2.00 8.02 -29.37
CA MET A 616 -0.68 7.77 -29.90
C MET A 616 -0.67 6.46 -30.68
N GLU A 617 -0.19 6.51 -31.90
CA GLU A 617 -0.09 5.36 -32.80
C GLU A 617 1.37 5.19 -33.22
N TYR A 618 1.90 3.98 -33.11
CA TYR A 618 3.28 3.68 -33.50
C TYR A 618 3.30 3.12 -34.91
N ASP A 619 4.08 3.76 -35.78
CA ASP A 619 4.40 3.26 -37.12
C ASP A 619 5.73 2.48 -37.03
N PRO A 620 5.72 1.13 -37.16
CA PRO A 620 6.94 0.33 -37.04
C PRO A 620 7.91 0.51 -38.23
N ASP A 621 7.39 0.79 -39.42
CA ASP A 621 8.19 1.01 -40.63
C ASP A 621 9.04 2.29 -40.47
N ALA A 622 8.37 3.39 -40.09
CA ALA A 622 9.00 4.68 -39.85
C ALA A 622 9.75 4.74 -38.50
N GLY A 623 9.33 3.93 -37.53
CA GLY A 623 9.79 3.97 -36.14
C GLY A 623 9.47 5.30 -35.47
N GLU A 624 8.29 5.84 -35.77
CA GLU A 624 7.80 7.09 -35.24
C GLU A 624 6.47 6.85 -34.53
N VAL A 625 6.22 7.60 -33.46
CA VAL A 625 4.88 7.69 -32.85
C VAL A 625 4.21 8.94 -33.37
N THR A 626 3.06 8.79 -34.02
CA THR A 626 2.18 9.91 -34.33
C THR A 626 1.27 10.18 -33.14
N VAL A 627 1.39 11.38 -32.58
CA VAL A 627 0.55 11.86 -31.49
C VAL A 627 -0.56 12.73 -32.10
N ARG A 628 -1.82 12.41 -31.82
CA ARG A 628 -2.99 13.16 -32.31
C ARG A 628 -3.85 13.65 -31.15
N HIS A 629 -4.26 14.91 -31.21
CA HIS A 629 -5.21 15.43 -30.23
C HIS A 629 -6.57 14.75 -30.41
N ARG A 630 -7.15 14.21 -29.32
CA ARG A 630 -8.44 13.53 -29.37
C ARG A 630 -9.58 14.40 -28.84
N ARG A 631 -9.37 15.03 -27.68
CA ARG A 631 -10.40 15.84 -27.00
C ARG A 631 -9.79 16.69 -25.89
N GLY A 632 -10.52 17.72 -25.45
CA GLY A 632 -10.13 18.62 -24.37
C GLY A 632 -9.61 19.97 -24.89
N ARG A 633 -9.04 20.76 -23.98
CA ARG A 633 -8.55 22.11 -24.28
C ARG A 633 -7.25 22.07 -25.11
N ALA A 634 -7.08 23.05 -25.99
CA ALA A 634 -5.81 23.26 -26.69
C ALA A 634 -4.72 23.72 -25.70
N LEU A 635 -3.53 23.15 -25.81
CA LEU A 635 -2.42 23.40 -24.87
C LEU A 635 -1.23 24.05 -25.59
N PRO A 636 -0.51 24.99 -24.97
CA PRO A 636 0.74 25.48 -25.53
C PRO A 636 1.72 24.32 -25.73
N ALA A 637 2.27 24.17 -26.94
CA ALA A 637 3.18 23.07 -27.22
C ALA A 637 4.48 23.16 -26.37
N SER A 638 4.82 24.36 -25.88
CA SER A 638 5.93 24.60 -24.95
C SER A 638 5.71 24.07 -23.53
N GLU A 639 4.47 23.76 -23.16
CA GLU A 639 4.11 23.17 -21.86
C GLU A 639 3.85 21.66 -21.99
N LEU A 640 4.21 21.08 -23.13
CA LEU A 640 4.06 19.67 -23.42
C LEU A 640 5.42 19.05 -23.65
N GLU A 641 5.61 17.88 -23.06
CA GLU A 641 6.81 17.08 -23.27
C GLU A 641 6.43 15.67 -23.72
N VAL A 642 7.07 15.21 -24.80
CA VAL A 642 7.06 13.80 -25.18
C VAL A 642 8.27 13.12 -24.57
N GLN A 643 7.98 12.07 -23.81
CA GLN A 643 8.99 11.26 -23.14
C GLN A 643 8.96 9.84 -23.69
N ALA A 644 10.13 9.29 -23.99
CA ALA A 644 10.35 7.86 -24.20
C ALA A 644 11.05 7.29 -22.97
N ASP A 645 10.42 6.35 -22.28
CA ASP A 645 10.97 5.72 -21.07
C ASP A 645 11.30 6.71 -19.94
N ARG A 646 10.52 7.81 -19.84
CA ARG A 646 10.70 8.96 -18.93
C ARG A 646 11.84 9.91 -19.27
N SER A 647 12.52 9.72 -20.39
CA SER A 647 13.47 10.69 -20.92
C SER A 647 12.83 11.52 -22.02
N PRO A 648 13.03 12.85 -22.04
CA PRO A 648 12.55 13.69 -23.14
C PRO A 648 13.11 13.19 -24.47
N THR A 649 12.26 13.12 -25.50
CA THR A 649 12.69 12.80 -26.87
C THR A 649 13.42 13.98 -27.53
N ASP A 650 14.23 13.69 -28.55
CA ASP A 650 14.96 14.74 -29.30
C ASP A 650 14.04 15.69 -30.06
N VAL A 651 12.85 15.22 -30.46
CA VAL A 651 11.80 16.02 -31.09
C VAL A 651 10.68 16.20 -30.08
N GLN A 652 10.35 17.46 -29.79
CA GLN A 652 9.30 17.86 -28.87
C GLN A 652 8.13 18.49 -29.63
N PRO A 653 6.91 18.54 -29.03
CA PRO A 653 5.75 19.18 -29.65
C PRO A 653 6.05 20.63 -30.09
N ALA A 654 6.80 21.37 -29.26
CA ALA A 654 7.18 22.76 -29.50
C ALA A 654 8.09 22.98 -30.73
N ASP A 655 8.70 21.93 -31.28
CA ASP A 655 9.53 22.03 -32.48
C ASP A 655 8.68 22.13 -33.76
N GLU A 656 7.47 21.56 -33.75
CA GLU A 656 6.56 21.52 -34.90
C GLU A 656 5.33 22.41 -34.72
N LEU A 657 4.83 22.53 -33.49
CA LEU A 657 3.59 23.21 -33.15
C LEU A 657 3.85 24.36 -32.17
N ASP A 658 3.09 25.45 -32.32
CA ASP A 658 3.00 26.50 -31.28
C ASP A 658 1.94 26.12 -30.22
N GLU A 659 0.86 25.46 -30.64
CA GLU A 659 -0.27 25.02 -29.82
C GLU A 659 -0.69 23.61 -30.28
N PHE A 660 -1.08 22.76 -29.35
CA PHE A 660 -1.61 21.41 -29.61
C PHE A 660 -3.12 21.40 -29.34
N GLY A 661 -3.91 21.59 -30.40
CA GLY A 661 -5.36 21.69 -30.37
C GLY A 661 -6.07 20.63 -31.21
N PRO A 662 -7.41 20.75 -31.35
CA PRO A 662 -8.21 19.85 -32.18
C PRO A 662 -7.68 19.76 -33.60
N ASP A 663 -7.62 18.54 -34.14
CA ASP A 663 -7.06 18.21 -35.47
C ASP A 663 -5.53 18.33 -35.61
N ASP A 664 -4.79 18.76 -34.58
CA ASP A 664 -3.33 18.77 -34.62
C ASP A 664 -2.74 17.37 -34.40
N SER A 665 -1.67 17.11 -35.14
CA SER A 665 -0.86 15.91 -35.00
C SER A 665 0.59 16.20 -35.33
N PHE A 666 1.49 15.54 -34.61
CA PHE A 666 2.93 15.58 -34.86
C PHE A 666 3.50 14.18 -34.71
N SER A 667 4.68 13.92 -35.29
CA SER A 667 5.33 12.61 -35.20
C SER A 667 6.71 12.71 -34.58
N VAL A 668 7.03 11.77 -33.70
CA VAL A 668 8.28 11.76 -32.94
C VAL A 668 9.01 10.44 -33.20
N PRO A 669 10.28 10.46 -33.62
CA PRO A 669 11.08 9.25 -33.73
C PRO A 669 11.35 8.67 -32.34
N VAL A 670 11.08 7.38 -32.17
CA VAL A 670 11.22 6.71 -30.87
C VAL A 670 11.83 5.32 -31.03
N PRO A 671 12.61 4.85 -30.05
CA PRO A 671 13.11 3.48 -30.06
C PRO A 671 11.97 2.45 -30.04
N PRO A 672 12.18 1.26 -30.64
CA PRO A 672 11.28 0.13 -30.44
C PRO A 672 11.28 -0.31 -28.97
N LEU A 673 10.16 -0.88 -28.51
CA LEU A 673 9.97 -1.35 -27.13
C LEU A 673 10.08 -0.28 -26.02
N SER A 674 9.92 1.00 -26.37
CA SER A 674 9.86 2.11 -25.42
C SER A 674 8.44 2.46 -25.03
N ARG A 675 8.25 2.91 -23.78
CA ARG A 675 6.99 3.51 -23.34
C ARG A 675 7.01 5.01 -23.64
N VAL A 676 6.18 5.42 -24.59
CA VAL A 676 6.06 6.81 -25.02
C VAL A 676 4.88 7.45 -24.30
N ARG A 677 5.09 8.65 -23.75
CA ARG A 677 4.05 9.42 -23.06
C ARG A 677 4.12 10.88 -23.49
N LEU A 678 2.97 11.53 -23.51
CA LEU A 678 2.82 12.97 -23.60
C LEU A 678 2.39 13.43 -22.22
N VAL A 679 3.19 14.30 -21.62
CA VAL A 679 2.92 14.91 -20.34
C VAL A 679 2.78 16.42 -20.49
N TRP A 680 1.94 17.03 -19.66
CA TRP A 680 1.89 18.47 -19.49
C TRP A 680 2.77 18.85 -18.32
N THR A 681 3.64 19.83 -18.54
CA THR A 681 4.67 20.33 -17.63
C THR A 681 4.48 21.80 -17.28
N GLY A 682 3.32 22.39 -17.63
CA GLY A 682 3.01 23.79 -17.33
C GLY A 682 2.62 24.06 -15.86
N GLY A 683 2.55 23.00 -15.05
CA GLY A 683 2.12 23.02 -13.66
C GLY A 683 3.24 22.75 -12.65
N GLU A 684 2.88 22.66 -11.37
CA GLU A 684 3.80 22.17 -10.31
C GLU A 684 4.07 20.67 -10.46
N HIS A 685 3.12 19.93 -11.01
CA HIS A 685 3.22 18.49 -11.26
C HIS A 685 3.14 18.15 -12.75
N GLU A 686 3.77 17.04 -13.14
CA GLU A 686 3.59 16.49 -14.48
C GLU A 686 2.24 15.76 -14.60
N HIS A 687 1.43 16.12 -15.60
CA HIS A 687 0.14 15.46 -15.83
C HIS A 687 0.14 14.66 -17.13
N HIS A 688 -0.24 13.38 -17.04
CA HIS A 688 -0.27 12.47 -18.19
C HIS A 688 -1.48 12.71 -19.12
N ILE A 689 -1.22 13.09 -20.37
CA ILE A 689 -2.22 13.38 -21.40
C ILE A 689 -2.53 12.14 -22.25
N GLY A 690 -1.51 11.33 -22.55
CA GLY A 690 -1.63 10.16 -23.41
C GLY A 690 -0.35 9.36 -23.44
N GLY A 691 -0.45 8.09 -23.83
CA GLY A 691 0.71 7.22 -23.88
C GLY A 691 0.47 5.96 -24.70
N THR A 692 1.55 5.38 -25.20
CA THR A 692 1.58 4.09 -25.87
C THR A 692 2.87 3.34 -25.55
N THR A 693 2.94 2.07 -25.91
CA THR A 693 4.17 1.29 -25.88
C THR A 693 4.49 0.90 -27.32
N THR A 694 5.70 1.22 -27.78
CA THR A 694 6.08 0.93 -29.16
C THR A 694 6.26 -0.55 -29.37
N ALA A 695 5.98 -1.01 -30.59
CA ALA A 695 6.22 -2.36 -31.05
C ALA A 695 5.50 -3.48 -30.23
N ARG A 696 4.23 -3.24 -29.84
CA ARG A 696 3.38 -4.26 -29.20
C ARG A 696 3.22 -5.53 -30.05
N ASP A 697 3.13 -5.36 -31.36
CA ASP A 697 2.99 -6.45 -32.33
C ASP A 697 4.34 -7.02 -32.81
N ALA A 698 5.45 -6.62 -32.17
CA ALA A 698 6.79 -7.09 -32.54
C ALA A 698 7.10 -8.51 -32.04
N PHE A 699 6.18 -9.13 -31.31
CA PHE A 699 6.31 -10.50 -30.85
C PHE A 699 5.15 -11.34 -31.33
N ALA A 700 5.46 -12.55 -31.79
CA ALA A 700 4.49 -13.59 -32.03
C ALA A 700 4.79 -14.78 -31.13
N ALA A 701 3.77 -15.55 -30.77
CA ALA A 701 3.95 -16.75 -29.97
C ALA A 701 3.33 -17.96 -30.64
N GLY A 702 3.92 -19.13 -30.42
CA GLY A 702 3.37 -20.43 -30.73
C GLY A 702 3.30 -21.28 -29.47
N TYR A 703 2.16 -21.94 -29.24
CA TYR A 703 1.99 -22.86 -28.12
C TYR A 703 1.97 -24.30 -28.61
N ASP A 704 2.70 -25.16 -27.90
CA ASP A 704 2.68 -26.60 -28.07
C ASP A 704 2.13 -27.22 -26.79
N ALA A 705 0.94 -27.82 -26.89
CA ALA A 705 0.25 -28.39 -25.74
C ALA A 705 0.77 -29.79 -25.38
N ASP A 706 1.44 -30.50 -26.30
CA ASP A 706 2.03 -31.81 -26.04
C ASP A 706 3.33 -31.68 -25.23
N ASP A 707 4.11 -30.63 -25.51
CA ASP A 707 5.37 -30.31 -24.82
C ASP A 707 5.19 -29.29 -23.67
N GLU A 708 3.96 -28.81 -23.42
CA GLU A 708 3.64 -27.75 -22.43
C GLU A 708 4.60 -26.55 -22.53
N ALA A 709 4.87 -26.12 -23.77
CA ALA A 709 5.90 -25.13 -24.06
C ALA A 709 5.38 -24.02 -24.98
N MET A 710 5.84 -22.79 -24.72
CA MET A 710 5.54 -21.63 -25.55
C MET A 710 6.79 -21.07 -26.21
N THR A 711 6.81 -21.02 -27.54
CA THR A 711 7.85 -20.34 -28.31
C THR A 711 7.45 -18.90 -28.54
N VAL A 712 8.28 -17.95 -28.12
CA VAL A 712 8.09 -16.50 -28.37
C VAL A 712 9.14 -16.04 -29.37
N GLU A 713 8.68 -15.50 -30.50
CA GLU A 713 9.48 -15.07 -31.65
C GLU A 713 9.40 -13.55 -31.80
N TYR A 714 10.55 -12.91 -31.99
CA TYR A 714 10.64 -11.51 -32.40
C TYR A 714 10.35 -11.40 -33.90
N VAL A 715 9.23 -10.76 -34.25
CA VAL A 715 8.80 -10.53 -35.65
C VAL A 715 8.95 -9.07 -36.07
N GLY A 716 9.45 -8.21 -35.19
CA GLY A 716 9.68 -6.80 -35.51
C GLY A 716 10.77 -6.60 -36.57
N GLU A 717 10.66 -5.51 -37.33
CA GLU A 717 11.55 -5.22 -38.46
C GLU A 717 12.83 -4.47 -38.08
N ARG A 718 12.93 -4.00 -36.83
CA ARG A 718 14.06 -3.23 -36.31
C ARG A 718 14.86 -4.03 -35.30
N PRO A 719 16.19 -3.92 -35.26
CA PRO A 719 16.97 -4.56 -34.23
C PRO A 719 16.62 -3.98 -32.84
N VAL A 720 16.57 -4.83 -31.83
CA VAL A 720 16.32 -4.42 -30.44
C VAL A 720 17.32 -5.06 -29.50
N ASP A 721 17.71 -4.31 -28.48
CA ASP A 721 18.51 -4.80 -27.38
C ASP A 721 17.68 -5.75 -26.48
N PRO A 722 18.03 -7.05 -26.40
CA PRO A 722 17.31 -8.00 -25.58
C PRO A 722 17.56 -7.83 -24.08
N GLU A 723 18.60 -7.12 -23.62
CA GLU A 723 18.93 -6.98 -22.20
C GLU A 723 17.78 -6.35 -21.39
N ARG A 724 16.95 -5.55 -22.05
CA ARG A 724 15.79 -4.89 -21.46
C ARG A 724 14.54 -5.78 -21.44
N LEU A 725 14.53 -6.92 -22.12
CA LEU A 725 13.36 -7.78 -22.18
C LEU A 725 13.30 -8.73 -20.99
N ARG A 726 12.09 -9.03 -20.54
CA ARG A 726 11.82 -10.03 -19.52
C ARG A 726 10.61 -10.84 -19.98
N VAL A 727 10.79 -12.15 -20.02
CA VAL A 727 9.72 -13.11 -20.32
C VAL A 727 9.29 -13.74 -18.99
N ARG A 728 7.98 -13.71 -18.69
CA ARG A 728 7.44 -14.22 -17.42
C ARG A 728 6.24 -15.11 -17.68
N VAL A 729 6.18 -16.26 -17.01
CA VAL A 729 4.97 -17.09 -16.96
C VAL A 729 4.11 -16.61 -15.78
N ARG A 730 2.83 -16.34 -16.04
CA ARG A 730 1.84 -16.01 -14.99
C ARG A 730 0.82 -17.14 -14.92
N GLY A 731 0.83 -17.88 -13.81
CA GLY A 731 0.01 -19.08 -13.59
C GLY A 731 -0.52 -19.21 -12.16
N GLY A 732 -1.57 -20.02 -11.98
CA GLY A 732 -2.25 -20.21 -10.69
C GLY A 732 -1.52 -21.13 -9.70
N THR A 733 -0.48 -21.85 -10.13
CA THR A 733 0.18 -22.92 -9.36
C THR A 733 1.71 -22.88 -9.39
N ALA A 734 2.33 -21.88 -10.02
CA ALA A 734 3.79 -21.75 -10.01
C ALA A 734 4.27 -21.10 -8.69
N SER A 735 5.12 -21.83 -7.98
CA SER A 735 5.75 -21.44 -6.71
C SER A 735 6.38 -20.05 -6.77
N ARG A 736 6.17 -19.25 -5.71
CA ARG A 736 6.74 -17.90 -5.53
C ARG A 736 8.27 -17.86 -5.37
N GLU A 737 8.98 -18.97 -5.56
CA GLU A 737 10.44 -19.07 -5.34
C GLU A 737 11.32 -18.76 -6.57
N GLN A 738 10.74 -18.33 -7.69
CA GLN A 738 11.51 -17.88 -8.87
C GLN A 738 11.44 -16.36 -9.09
N GLU A 739 11.41 -15.58 -8.00
CA GLU A 739 11.53 -14.11 -8.05
C GLU A 739 12.97 -13.63 -7.78
N ARG A 740 13.99 -14.39 -8.18
CA ARG A 740 15.38 -13.90 -8.25
C ARG A 740 15.67 -13.40 -9.65
N GLU A 741 15.92 -12.09 -9.79
CA GLU A 741 16.64 -11.41 -10.88
C GLU A 741 17.00 -12.29 -12.09
N GLN A 742 16.01 -12.73 -12.88
CA GLN A 742 16.30 -13.52 -14.07
C GLN A 742 16.81 -12.57 -15.16
N GLU A 743 18.06 -12.79 -15.56
CA GLU A 743 18.67 -12.33 -16.81
C GLU A 743 17.65 -12.51 -17.96
N SER A 744 17.61 -11.57 -18.90
CA SER A 744 16.69 -11.65 -20.04
C SER A 744 16.90 -12.98 -20.77
N THR A 745 15.85 -13.81 -20.89
CA THR A 745 15.91 -15.10 -21.63
C THR A 745 16.38 -14.89 -23.07
N PHE A 746 16.00 -13.76 -23.68
CA PHE A 746 16.50 -13.39 -25.00
C PHE A 746 17.97 -12.96 -24.96
N ALA A 747 18.43 -12.23 -23.93
CA ALA A 747 19.82 -11.78 -23.83
C ALA A 747 20.80 -12.94 -23.54
N ALA A 748 20.31 -14.02 -22.93
CA ALA A 748 21.09 -15.23 -22.75
C ALA A 748 21.46 -15.91 -24.09
N GLU A 749 20.63 -15.75 -25.14
CA GLU A 749 20.84 -16.37 -26.45
C GLU A 749 21.32 -15.39 -27.54
N TYR A 750 20.98 -14.10 -27.41
CA TYR A 750 21.18 -13.09 -28.44
C TYR A 750 21.76 -11.80 -27.84
N ASP A 751 22.78 -11.22 -28.48
CA ASP A 751 23.27 -9.87 -28.14
C ASP A 751 22.39 -8.76 -28.78
N GLU A 752 21.64 -9.10 -29.83
CA GLU A 752 20.72 -8.21 -30.56
C GLU A 752 19.60 -9.07 -31.14
N LEU A 753 18.33 -8.66 -30.97
CA LEU A 753 17.18 -9.35 -31.57
C LEU A 753 16.89 -8.82 -32.95
N THR A 754 16.76 -9.74 -33.89
CA THR A 754 16.39 -9.54 -35.29
C THR A 754 15.21 -10.42 -35.66
N THR A 755 14.52 -10.09 -36.76
CA THR A 755 13.32 -10.80 -37.18
C THR A 755 13.58 -12.31 -37.31
N GLY A 756 12.80 -13.11 -36.58
CA GLY A 756 12.88 -14.57 -36.55
C GLY A 756 13.64 -15.14 -35.35
N ASP A 757 14.27 -14.30 -34.52
CA ASP A 757 14.91 -14.76 -33.29
C ASP A 757 13.84 -15.17 -32.26
N ALA A 758 14.00 -16.34 -31.66
CA ALA A 758 12.96 -16.94 -30.85
C ALA A 758 13.53 -17.68 -29.63
N VAL A 759 12.81 -17.64 -28.53
CA VAL A 759 13.11 -18.38 -27.30
C VAL A 759 11.95 -19.29 -26.95
N THR A 760 12.24 -20.42 -26.31
CA THR A 760 11.22 -21.37 -25.84
C THR A 760 11.11 -21.29 -24.32
N VAL A 761 9.90 -21.04 -23.84
CA VAL A 761 9.53 -21.06 -22.42
C VAL A 761 8.90 -22.41 -22.14
N ALA A 762 9.54 -23.22 -21.28
CA ALA A 762 9.03 -24.51 -20.84
C ALA A 762 8.05 -24.35 -19.66
N ASP A 763 7.36 -25.44 -19.31
CA ASP A 763 6.47 -25.55 -18.15
C ASP A 763 5.33 -24.51 -18.16
N VAL A 764 4.72 -24.31 -19.34
CA VAL A 764 3.58 -23.39 -19.53
C VAL A 764 2.29 -24.20 -19.57
N GLY A 765 1.59 -24.25 -18.44
CA GLY A 765 0.31 -24.94 -18.29
C GLY A 765 -0.83 -24.24 -19.03
N LEU A 766 -1.95 -24.96 -19.21
CA LEU A 766 -3.09 -24.49 -20.02
C LEU A 766 -3.72 -23.18 -19.52
N ASP A 767 -3.68 -22.93 -18.20
CA ASP A 767 -4.22 -21.73 -17.58
C ASP A 767 -3.19 -20.60 -17.43
N ASP A 768 -1.96 -20.81 -17.91
CA ASP A 768 -0.87 -19.85 -17.81
C ASP A 768 -0.89 -18.83 -18.94
N THR A 769 -0.25 -17.69 -18.68
CA THR A 769 -0.04 -16.63 -19.66
C THR A 769 1.42 -16.20 -19.64
N VAL A 770 2.10 -16.31 -20.78
CA VAL A 770 3.45 -15.78 -20.95
C VAL A 770 3.36 -14.30 -21.28
N ALA A 771 3.96 -13.45 -20.45
CA ALA A 771 4.04 -12.01 -20.66
C ALA A 771 5.46 -11.61 -21.05
N VAL A 772 5.59 -10.89 -22.17
CA VAL A 772 6.83 -10.21 -22.55
C VAL A 772 6.76 -8.79 -22.02
N SER A 773 7.79 -8.35 -21.32
CA SER A 773 7.85 -7.04 -20.70
C SER A 773 9.21 -6.38 -20.90
N VAL A 774 9.21 -5.05 -20.92
CA VAL A 774 10.42 -4.23 -21.00
C VAL A 774 10.71 -3.69 -19.62
N HIS A 775 11.91 -3.98 -19.14
CA HIS A 775 12.51 -3.45 -17.94
C HIS A 775 13.39 -2.26 -18.30
N THR A 776 13.15 -1.14 -17.63
CA THR A 776 13.93 0.09 -17.77
C THR A 776 14.40 0.53 -16.40
N GLU A 777 15.70 0.75 -16.25
CA GLU A 777 16.32 1.31 -15.06
C GLU A 777 16.57 2.82 -15.24
N PHE A 778 16.48 3.57 -14.15
CA PHE A 778 16.73 5.01 -14.07
C PHE A 778 17.38 5.33 -12.71
N GLU A 779 17.95 6.53 -12.55
CA GLU A 779 18.72 6.92 -11.35
C GLU A 779 18.00 6.65 -10.02
N ASN A 780 16.66 6.74 -10.00
CA ASN A 780 15.83 6.57 -8.81
C ASN A 780 14.93 5.31 -8.83
N GLY A 781 15.30 4.26 -9.58
CA GLY A 781 14.61 2.97 -9.55
C GLY A 781 14.43 2.30 -10.92
N SER A 782 13.50 1.35 -11.02
CA SER A 782 13.21 0.64 -12.26
C SER A 782 11.72 0.51 -12.55
N MET A 783 11.38 0.29 -13.82
CA MET A 783 10.01 0.14 -14.28
C MET A 783 9.91 -1.01 -15.27
N THR A 784 8.94 -1.90 -15.04
CA THR A 784 8.61 -2.99 -15.96
C THR A 784 7.27 -2.70 -16.65
N SER A 785 7.24 -2.67 -17.98
CA SER A 785 6.01 -2.49 -18.78
C SER A 785 5.79 -3.70 -19.66
N SER A 786 4.62 -4.35 -19.55
CA SER A 786 4.25 -5.45 -20.44
C SER A 786 3.99 -4.96 -21.87
N VAL A 787 4.56 -5.64 -22.84
CA VAL A 787 4.44 -5.37 -24.28
C VAL A 787 3.47 -6.34 -24.94
N ALA A 788 3.55 -7.63 -24.59
CA ALA A 788 2.70 -8.67 -25.14
C ALA A 788 2.29 -9.69 -24.06
N HIS A 789 1.11 -10.30 -24.24
CA HIS A 789 0.59 -11.34 -23.37
C HIS A 789 0.06 -12.50 -24.22
N PHE A 790 0.58 -13.69 -23.99
CA PHE A 790 0.29 -14.88 -24.77
C PHE A 790 -0.31 -15.93 -23.86
N PRO A 791 -1.65 -16.05 -23.80
CA PRO A 791 -2.30 -17.09 -23.01
C PRO A 791 -2.10 -18.46 -23.67
N ALA A 792 -1.83 -19.49 -22.87
CA ALA A 792 -1.67 -20.86 -23.34
C ALA A 792 -3.00 -21.40 -23.92
N ALA A 793 -4.07 -21.40 -23.13
CA ALA A 793 -5.42 -21.68 -23.62
C ALA A 793 -6.05 -20.47 -24.33
N PRO A 794 -6.71 -20.66 -25.49
CA PRO A 794 -7.44 -19.61 -26.16
C PRO A 794 -8.71 -19.25 -25.38
N ARG A 795 -8.86 -17.98 -24.96
CA ARG A 795 -10.07 -17.48 -24.27
C ARG A 795 -11.27 -17.29 -25.22
N ARG A 796 -10.97 -16.87 -26.45
CA ARG A 796 -11.89 -16.75 -27.59
C ARG A 796 -11.08 -17.12 -28.82
N GLY A 797 -11.25 -18.34 -29.32
CA GLY A 797 -10.43 -18.86 -30.43
C GLY A 797 -10.86 -18.29 -31.79
N PHE A 798 -12.18 -18.24 -32.00
CA PHE A 798 -12.77 -17.87 -33.28
C PHE A 798 -13.93 -16.88 -33.11
N VAL A 799 -14.14 -16.07 -34.15
CA VAL A 799 -15.34 -15.26 -34.35
C VAL A 799 -16.08 -15.80 -35.57
N VAL A 800 -17.41 -15.85 -35.48
CA VAL A 800 -18.28 -16.22 -36.60
C VAL A 800 -18.71 -14.92 -37.30
N GLU A 801 -18.53 -14.86 -38.61
CA GLU A 801 -18.82 -13.69 -39.46
C GLU A 801 -19.58 -14.14 -40.72
N ASP A 802 -20.34 -13.22 -41.33
CA ASP A 802 -20.90 -13.43 -42.66
C ASP A 802 -19.79 -13.41 -43.73
N GLY A 803 -19.87 -14.33 -44.69
CA GLY A 803 -18.93 -14.46 -45.80
C GLY A 803 -19.15 -13.40 -46.89
N GLU A 804 -18.39 -13.53 -47.99
CA GLU A 804 -18.52 -12.60 -49.12
C GLU A 804 -19.88 -12.74 -49.82
N GLU A 805 -20.49 -13.93 -49.75
CA GLU A 805 -21.89 -14.16 -50.10
C GLU A 805 -22.77 -14.01 -48.85
N ALA A 806 -23.88 -13.27 -48.95
CA ALA A 806 -24.73 -12.89 -47.82
C ALA A 806 -25.40 -14.05 -47.05
N SER A 807 -25.19 -15.29 -47.48
CA SER A 807 -25.69 -16.50 -46.81
C SER A 807 -24.57 -17.43 -46.34
N GLU A 808 -23.31 -17.15 -46.70
CA GLU A 808 -22.16 -17.94 -46.28
C GLU A 808 -21.77 -17.56 -44.85
N THR A 809 -21.50 -18.57 -44.00
CA THR A 809 -20.95 -18.37 -42.66
C THR A 809 -19.46 -18.69 -42.66
N VAL A 810 -18.64 -17.81 -42.09
CA VAL A 810 -17.18 -17.95 -42.01
C VAL A 810 -16.73 -17.90 -40.55
N LEU A 811 -15.88 -18.84 -40.15
CA LEU A 811 -15.14 -18.80 -38.89
C LEU A 811 -13.79 -18.14 -39.11
N ARG A 812 -13.48 -17.07 -38.39
CA ARG A 812 -12.16 -16.43 -38.42
C ARG A 812 -11.41 -16.63 -37.11
N TYR A 813 -10.19 -17.13 -37.18
CA TYR A 813 -9.33 -17.28 -36.02
C TYR A 813 -8.87 -15.91 -35.53
N VAL A 814 -9.07 -15.61 -34.24
CA VAL A 814 -8.71 -14.33 -33.61
C VAL A 814 -7.67 -14.47 -32.51
N GLY A 815 -7.14 -15.68 -32.31
CA GLY A 815 -6.10 -15.92 -31.32
C GLY A 815 -4.77 -15.25 -31.72
N GLU A 816 -4.14 -14.60 -30.73
CA GLU A 816 -2.82 -13.96 -30.87
C GLU A 816 -1.66 -14.97 -30.83
N VAL A 817 -1.93 -16.22 -30.45
CA VAL A 817 -0.95 -17.31 -30.30
C VAL A 817 -1.22 -18.38 -31.35
N ARG A 818 -0.18 -18.74 -32.13
CA ARG A 818 -0.22 -19.80 -33.14
C ARG A 818 -0.41 -21.16 -32.47
N ARG A 819 -1.31 -21.98 -32.99
CA ARG A 819 -1.67 -23.30 -32.44
C ARG A 819 -1.91 -24.31 -33.54
N ASP A 820 -1.81 -25.60 -33.26
CA ASP A 820 -2.09 -26.64 -34.24
C ASP A 820 -3.57 -26.64 -34.60
N ALA A 821 -3.86 -26.72 -35.89
CA ALA A 821 -5.23 -26.68 -36.39
C ALA A 821 -5.99 -27.95 -35.98
N ASP A 822 -5.32 -29.10 -35.89
CA ASP A 822 -5.85 -30.37 -35.40
C ASP A 822 -6.28 -30.33 -33.93
N ALA A 823 -5.80 -29.35 -33.15
CA ALA A 823 -6.24 -29.14 -31.77
C ALA A 823 -7.67 -28.58 -31.69
N PHE A 824 -8.21 -28.06 -32.80
CA PHE A 824 -9.54 -27.47 -32.85
C PHE A 824 -10.52 -28.35 -33.61
N ARG A 825 -11.74 -28.44 -33.06
CA ARG A 825 -12.85 -29.13 -33.68
C ARG A 825 -14.06 -28.21 -33.77
N VAL A 826 -14.53 -28.00 -34.99
CA VAL A 826 -15.73 -27.19 -35.27
C VAL A 826 -16.95 -28.10 -35.29
N LEU A 827 -17.97 -27.70 -34.53
CA LEU A 827 -19.26 -28.35 -34.40
C LEU A 827 -20.37 -27.42 -34.89
N ILE A 828 -21.32 -27.97 -35.63
CA ILE A 828 -22.57 -27.35 -36.07
C ILE A 828 -23.70 -28.13 -35.40
N ASP A 829 -24.46 -27.47 -34.53
CA ASP A 829 -25.51 -28.07 -33.69
C ASP A 829 -25.04 -29.32 -32.91
N GLY A 830 -23.77 -29.30 -32.46
CA GLY A 830 -23.15 -30.39 -31.72
C GLY A 830 -22.63 -31.55 -32.59
N GLU A 831 -22.81 -31.49 -33.91
CA GLU A 831 -22.23 -32.46 -34.85
C GLU A 831 -20.98 -31.88 -35.54
N PRO A 832 -19.93 -32.67 -35.81
CA PRO A 832 -18.73 -32.17 -36.49
C PRO A 832 -19.06 -31.60 -37.87
N ALA A 833 -18.58 -30.38 -38.13
CA ALA A 833 -18.71 -29.74 -39.44
C ALA A 833 -17.97 -30.51 -40.54
N ASP A 834 -18.43 -30.39 -41.78
CA ASP A 834 -17.80 -31.01 -42.96
C ASP A 834 -16.40 -30.45 -43.25
N ALA A 835 -16.16 -29.18 -42.90
CA ALA A 835 -14.86 -28.52 -43.00
C ALA A 835 -14.29 -28.31 -41.60
N GLN A 836 -13.04 -28.74 -41.38
CA GLN A 836 -12.30 -28.53 -40.14
C GLN A 836 -11.09 -27.64 -40.38
N PRO A 837 -10.57 -26.94 -39.36
CA PRO A 837 -9.37 -26.10 -39.49
C PRO A 837 -8.17 -26.88 -40.06
N ALA A 838 -8.00 -28.14 -39.64
CA ALA A 838 -6.93 -29.03 -40.07
C ALA A 838 -7.00 -29.45 -41.56
N ASP A 839 -8.16 -29.28 -42.21
CA ASP A 839 -8.28 -29.55 -43.64
C ASP A 839 -7.61 -28.46 -44.49
N GLU A 840 -7.49 -27.24 -43.96
CA GLU A 840 -7.00 -26.05 -44.67
C GLU A 840 -5.54 -25.70 -44.32
N THR A 841 -5.16 -25.83 -43.05
CA THR A 841 -3.81 -25.47 -42.55
C THR A 841 -3.37 -26.42 -41.44
N ASP A 842 -2.05 -26.59 -41.27
CA ASP A 842 -1.48 -27.36 -40.15
C ASP A 842 -1.45 -26.53 -38.84
N ARG A 843 -1.26 -25.20 -38.95
CA ARG A 843 -1.12 -24.26 -37.82
C ARG A 843 -2.00 -23.03 -38.08
N LEU A 844 -2.81 -22.68 -37.08
CA LEU A 844 -3.69 -21.51 -37.12
C LEU A 844 -2.94 -20.24 -36.76
N THR A 845 -3.05 -19.23 -37.62
CA THR A 845 -2.55 -17.87 -37.42
C THR A 845 -3.71 -16.88 -37.42
N GLY A 846 -3.60 -15.80 -36.63
CA GLY A 846 -4.64 -14.77 -36.52
C GLY A 846 -5.09 -14.23 -37.90
N GLY A 847 -6.40 -14.22 -38.14
CA GLY A 847 -7.02 -13.76 -39.39
C GLY A 847 -7.32 -14.87 -40.40
N GLU A 848 -6.85 -16.10 -40.20
CA GLU A 848 -7.21 -17.23 -41.06
C GLU A 848 -8.71 -17.57 -40.94
N THR A 849 -9.31 -17.92 -42.08
CA THR A 849 -10.75 -18.11 -42.21
C THR A 849 -11.08 -19.52 -42.68
N LEU A 850 -12.18 -20.07 -42.16
CA LEU A 850 -12.76 -21.35 -42.54
C LEU A 850 -14.22 -21.12 -42.96
N SER A 851 -14.55 -21.43 -44.21
CA SER A 851 -15.94 -21.37 -44.67
C SER A 851 -16.72 -22.57 -44.15
N LEU A 852 -17.88 -22.30 -43.55
CA LEU A 852 -18.84 -23.32 -43.09
C LEU A 852 -20.02 -23.48 -44.06
N GLY A 853 -20.02 -22.74 -45.16
CA GLY A 853 -21.10 -22.72 -46.14
C GLY A 853 -22.36 -22.01 -45.64
N ASP A 854 -23.49 -22.29 -46.29
CA ASP A 854 -24.78 -21.69 -45.95
C ASP A 854 -25.40 -22.36 -44.72
N LEU A 855 -25.35 -21.68 -43.57
CA LEU A 855 -25.97 -22.13 -42.33
C LEU A 855 -27.27 -21.35 -42.06
N GLY A 856 -28.28 -22.04 -41.54
CA GLY A 856 -29.57 -21.43 -41.24
C GLY A 856 -29.55 -20.64 -39.94
N ALA A 857 -30.46 -19.67 -39.80
CA ALA A 857 -30.74 -19.00 -38.55
C ALA A 857 -31.02 -19.99 -37.40
N GLY A 858 -30.49 -19.69 -36.20
CA GLY A 858 -30.63 -20.55 -35.02
C GLY A 858 -29.64 -21.71 -34.93
N THR A 859 -28.84 -21.95 -35.99
CA THR A 859 -27.74 -22.92 -35.97
C THR A 859 -26.69 -22.51 -34.95
N THR A 860 -26.25 -23.45 -34.11
CA THR A 860 -25.19 -23.23 -33.13
C THR A 860 -23.85 -23.67 -33.70
N VAL A 861 -22.94 -22.73 -33.89
CA VAL A 861 -21.55 -22.98 -34.24
C VAL A 861 -20.73 -22.98 -32.95
N ALA A 862 -20.16 -24.13 -32.61
CA ALA A 862 -19.26 -24.28 -31.48
C ALA A 862 -17.86 -24.71 -31.96
N VAL A 863 -16.83 -24.24 -31.29
CA VAL A 863 -15.44 -24.67 -31.50
C VAL A 863 -14.89 -25.19 -30.19
N GLU A 864 -14.52 -26.45 -30.20
CA GLU A 864 -13.81 -27.12 -29.12
C GLU A 864 -12.30 -27.03 -29.39
N TRP A 865 -11.52 -26.79 -28.33
CA TRP A 865 -10.07 -26.85 -28.36
C TRP A 865 -9.60 -27.94 -27.40
N SER A 866 -8.66 -28.76 -27.84
CA SER A 866 -8.04 -29.80 -27.02
C SER A 866 -6.57 -29.47 -26.78
N GLY A 867 -6.15 -29.48 -25.51
CA GLY A 867 -4.76 -29.29 -25.10
C GLY A 867 -4.44 -30.25 -23.96
N GLY A 868 -3.35 -31.02 -24.09
CA GLY A 868 -3.06 -32.12 -23.17
C GLY A 868 -4.20 -33.15 -23.11
N ASP A 869 -4.67 -33.45 -21.89
CA ASP A 869 -5.79 -34.37 -21.64
C ASP A 869 -7.17 -33.67 -21.54
N GLU A 870 -7.25 -32.35 -21.76
CA GLU A 870 -8.46 -31.56 -21.58
C GLU A 870 -9.04 -31.03 -22.91
N THR A 871 -10.38 -31.00 -23.01
CA THR A 871 -11.10 -30.36 -24.11
C THR A 871 -12.01 -29.26 -23.54
N ARG A 872 -11.94 -28.05 -24.11
CA ARG A 872 -12.70 -26.87 -23.68
C ARG A 872 -13.43 -26.25 -24.88
N THR A 873 -14.68 -25.84 -24.70
CA THR A 873 -15.39 -25.04 -25.71
C THR A 873 -14.89 -23.59 -25.65
N VAL A 874 -14.29 -23.11 -26.74
CA VAL A 874 -13.60 -21.80 -26.79
C VAL A 874 -14.35 -20.74 -27.58
N THR A 875 -15.29 -21.18 -28.42
CA THR A 875 -16.25 -20.33 -29.12
C THR A 875 -17.58 -21.08 -29.14
N GLU A 876 -18.66 -20.40 -28.80
CA GLU A 876 -20.03 -20.86 -29.02
C GLU A 876 -20.83 -19.65 -29.50
N HIS A 877 -21.44 -19.77 -30.68
CA HIS A 877 -22.18 -18.69 -31.31
C HIS A 877 -23.40 -19.26 -32.01
N VAL A 878 -24.56 -18.64 -31.79
CA VAL A 878 -25.81 -19.02 -32.43
C VAL A 878 -26.07 -17.99 -33.52
N LEU A 879 -26.23 -18.45 -34.77
CA LEU A 879 -26.46 -17.53 -35.87
C LEU A 879 -27.80 -16.80 -35.68
N PRO A 880 -27.81 -15.45 -35.63
CA PRO A 880 -29.04 -14.71 -35.46
C PRO A 880 -29.94 -14.85 -36.70
N PRO A 881 -31.27 -14.84 -36.55
CA PRO A 881 -32.18 -14.80 -37.68
C PRO A 881 -32.08 -13.49 -38.45
N GLN A 882 -32.06 -13.56 -39.78
CA GLN A 882 -32.09 -12.40 -40.65
C GLN A 882 -33.54 -11.94 -40.83
N ALA A 883 -34.06 -11.20 -39.85
CA ALA A 883 -35.41 -10.68 -39.83
C ALA A 883 -35.43 -9.14 -39.80
N THR A 884 -36.36 -8.54 -40.54
CA THR A 884 -36.62 -7.10 -40.53
C THR A 884 -37.84 -6.82 -39.68
N PHE A 885 -37.77 -5.78 -38.85
CA PHE A 885 -38.88 -5.37 -38.00
C PHE A 885 -39.30 -3.94 -38.32
N GLU A 886 -40.61 -3.67 -38.23
CA GLU A 886 -41.19 -2.33 -38.28
C GLU A 886 -41.77 -2.00 -36.90
N VAL A 887 -41.46 -0.81 -36.38
CA VAL A 887 -41.98 -0.35 -35.10
C VAL A 887 -42.85 0.89 -35.28
N THR A 888 -44.03 0.91 -34.65
CA THR A 888 -44.90 2.10 -34.63
C THR A 888 -45.27 2.46 -33.19
N TYR A 889 -45.22 3.77 -32.87
CA TYR A 889 -45.60 4.29 -31.56
C TYR A 889 -46.87 5.14 -31.66
N GLU A 890 -47.88 4.77 -30.89
CA GLU A 890 -49.14 5.50 -30.74
C GLU A 890 -49.22 6.10 -29.32
N PRO A 891 -48.97 7.42 -29.15
CA PRO A 891 -49.05 8.06 -27.84
C PRO A 891 -50.50 8.11 -27.32
N ALA A 892 -50.67 8.18 -26.00
CA ALA A 892 -51.98 8.28 -25.37
C ALA A 892 -52.72 9.59 -25.77
N ASP A 893 -54.04 9.48 -25.94
CA ASP A 893 -54.90 10.65 -26.18
C ASP A 893 -54.94 11.56 -24.93
N ASP A 894 -55.13 12.88 -25.14
CA ASP A 894 -55.48 13.86 -24.09
C ASP A 894 -54.46 14.09 -22.95
N GLY A 895 -53.16 14.15 -23.26
CA GLY A 895 -52.15 14.75 -22.36
C GLY A 895 -51.76 13.91 -21.15
N GLU A 896 -52.09 12.62 -21.17
CA GLU A 896 -51.52 11.58 -20.32
C GLU A 896 -50.18 11.13 -20.92
N SER A 897 -49.17 10.88 -20.07
CA SER A 897 -47.89 10.31 -20.50
C SER A 897 -48.07 8.83 -20.82
N GLY A 898 -47.34 8.32 -21.82
CA GLY A 898 -47.40 6.92 -22.24
C GLY A 898 -48.05 6.68 -23.60
N GLY A 899 -48.22 5.42 -23.97
CA GLY A 899 -48.72 5.01 -25.28
C GLY A 899 -48.58 3.51 -25.54
N VAL A 900 -48.78 3.11 -26.79
CA VAL A 900 -48.62 1.72 -27.26
C VAL A 900 -47.57 1.67 -28.35
N VAL A 901 -46.55 0.84 -28.16
CA VAL A 901 -45.56 0.51 -29.19
C VAL A 901 -45.96 -0.83 -29.82
N THR A 902 -46.11 -0.85 -31.14
CA THR A 902 -46.38 -2.05 -31.93
C THR A 902 -45.13 -2.45 -32.69
N PHE A 903 -44.69 -3.69 -32.49
CA PHE A 903 -43.61 -4.33 -33.25
C PHE A 903 -44.22 -5.28 -34.28
N ALA A 904 -43.78 -5.20 -35.53
CA ALA A 904 -44.22 -6.07 -36.61
C ALA A 904 -43.02 -6.75 -37.27
N HIS A 905 -43.10 -8.06 -37.51
CA HIS A 905 -42.12 -8.75 -38.34
C HIS A 905 -42.42 -8.43 -39.82
N ALA A 906 -41.54 -7.65 -40.45
CA ALA A 906 -41.75 -7.09 -41.78
C ALA A 906 -41.20 -7.97 -42.93
N GLY A 907 -40.45 -9.03 -42.60
CA GLY A 907 -39.85 -9.92 -43.60
C GLY A 907 -38.58 -10.59 -43.10
N GLY A 908 -38.10 -11.59 -43.83
CA GLY A 908 -36.91 -12.38 -43.47
C GLY A 908 -37.24 -13.74 -42.87
N ASP A 909 -36.33 -14.27 -42.06
CA ASP A 909 -36.45 -15.60 -41.45
C ASP A 909 -37.55 -15.68 -40.40
N GLY A 910 -38.19 -16.85 -40.30
CA GLY A 910 -39.09 -17.16 -39.19
C GLY A 910 -38.29 -17.47 -37.92
N ILE A 911 -38.78 -17.01 -36.77
CA ILE A 911 -38.08 -17.11 -35.48
C ILE A 911 -38.97 -17.87 -34.51
N ASP A 912 -38.45 -18.82 -33.74
CA ASP A 912 -39.23 -19.42 -32.64
C ASP A 912 -39.61 -18.33 -31.61
N ALA A 913 -40.90 -18.24 -31.27
CA ALA A 913 -41.39 -17.12 -30.46
C ALA A 913 -40.86 -17.16 -29.02
N GLU A 914 -40.48 -18.34 -28.53
CA GLU A 914 -39.81 -18.52 -27.22
C GLU A 914 -38.39 -17.92 -27.18
N HIS A 915 -37.82 -17.56 -28.32
CA HIS A 915 -36.49 -16.97 -28.44
C HIS A 915 -36.50 -15.50 -28.83
N LEU A 916 -37.68 -14.87 -28.95
CA LEU A 916 -37.81 -13.49 -29.37
C LEU A 916 -38.46 -12.65 -28.26
N ASP A 917 -37.75 -11.64 -27.81
CA ASP A 917 -38.20 -10.67 -26.82
C ASP A 917 -38.21 -9.25 -27.40
N VAL A 918 -39.03 -8.39 -26.81
CA VAL A 918 -39.12 -6.96 -27.12
C VAL A 918 -38.96 -6.13 -25.86
N ALA A 919 -38.39 -4.93 -25.98
CA ALA A 919 -38.33 -3.96 -24.89
C ALA A 919 -38.48 -2.53 -25.41
N VAL A 920 -38.98 -1.65 -24.53
CA VAL A 920 -39.22 -0.23 -24.81
C VAL A 920 -38.66 0.62 -23.67
N GLU A 921 -37.90 1.67 -23.99
CA GLU A 921 -37.32 2.63 -23.03
C GLU A 921 -38.03 4.00 -23.08
N PRO A 922 -38.15 4.75 -21.97
CA PRO A 922 -37.74 4.38 -20.60
C PRO A 922 -38.73 3.42 -19.93
N ALA A 923 -38.16 2.35 -19.36
CA ALA A 923 -38.74 1.29 -18.53
C ALA A 923 -40.11 0.68 -18.93
N THR A 924 -40.03 -0.51 -19.53
CA THR A 924 -40.82 -1.66 -19.06
C THR A 924 -39.88 -2.61 -18.30
N ASP A 925 -40.39 -3.34 -17.29
CA ASP A 925 -39.62 -4.28 -16.44
C ASP A 925 -38.93 -5.39 -17.26
N GLY A 926 -37.76 -5.10 -17.83
CA GLY A 926 -36.93 -6.06 -18.57
C GLY A 926 -37.46 -6.46 -19.95
N LEU A 927 -36.89 -7.54 -20.49
CA LEU A 927 -37.27 -8.12 -21.77
C LEU A 927 -38.65 -8.80 -21.67
N ARG A 928 -39.52 -8.56 -22.67
CA ARG A 928 -40.83 -9.20 -22.76
C ARG A 928 -40.87 -10.19 -23.92
N PRO A 929 -41.35 -11.43 -23.72
CA PRO A 929 -41.52 -12.36 -24.83
C PRO A 929 -42.51 -11.80 -25.85
N TRP A 930 -42.20 -11.99 -27.13
CA TRP A 930 -42.98 -11.50 -28.26
C TRP A 930 -44.44 -11.96 -28.20
N ASP A 931 -44.64 -13.27 -28.05
CA ASP A 931 -45.92 -13.90 -27.73
C ASP A 931 -45.66 -15.27 -27.05
N PRO A 932 -46.00 -15.43 -25.76
CA PRO A 932 -45.74 -16.68 -25.03
C PRO A 932 -46.62 -17.85 -25.50
N ASP A 933 -47.67 -17.61 -26.27
CA ASP A 933 -48.59 -18.63 -26.78
C ASP A 933 -48.33 -18.98 -28.27
N ALA A 934 -47.44 -18.26 -28.95
CA ALA A 934 -47.03 -18.55 -30.31
C ALA A 934 -45.86 -19.55 -30.33
N ASP A 935 -45.84 -20.45 -31.31
CA ASP A 935 -44.68 -21.31 -31.54
C ASP A 935 -43.60 -20.58 -32.37
N SER A 936 -44.01 -19.72 -33.32
CA SER A 936 -43.09 -19.01 -34.22
C SER A 936 -43.60 -17.62 -34.60
N VAL A 937 -42.69 -16.68 -34.85
CA VAL A 937 -42.90 -15.33 -35.36
C VAL A 937 -42.41 -15.26 -36.81
N THR A 938 -43.29 -14.85 -37.71
CA THR A 938 -43.07 -14.79 -39.16
C THR A 938 -43.55 -13.47 -39.74
N ALA A 939 -43.20 -13.20 -40.99
CA ALA A 939 -43.58 -11.95 -41.65
C ALA A 939 -45.11 -11.70 -41.61
N GLY A 940 -45.49 -10.59 -40.99
CA GLY A 940 -46.87 -10.17 -40.75
C GLY A 940 -47.40 -10.42 -39.33
N ASP A 941 -46.62 -11.08 -38.46
CA ASP A 941 -46.94 -11.21 -37.05
C ASP A 941 -46.58 -9.93 -36.28
N GLU A 942 -47.39 -9.58 -35.28
CA GLU A 942 -47.32 -8.31 -34.55
C GLU A 942 -47.44 -8.54 -33.04
N THR A 943 -46.73 -7.75 -32.23
CA THR A 943 -46.89 -7.69 -30.78
C THR A 943 -46.93 -6.24 -30.29
N THR A 944 -47.56 -6.00 -29.14
CA THR A 944 -47.73 -4.64 -28.60
C THR A 944 -47.28 -4.53 -27.14
N VAL A 945 -46.61 -3.42 -26.83
CA VAL A 945 -46.15 -3.05 -25.49
C VAL A 945 -46.79 -1.73 -25.10
N ALA A 946 -47.56 -1.74 -24.00
CA ALA A 946 -48.07 -0.53 -23.39
C ALA A 946 -46.99 0.07 -22.48
N VAL A 947 -46.78 1.38 -22.59
CA VAL A 947 -45.83 2.14 -21.78
C VAL A 947 -46.56 3.26 -21.02
N ASP A 948 -46.16 3.47 -19.77
CA ASP A 948 -46.71 4.52 -18.90
C ASP A 948 -46.02 5.88 -19.09
N GLU A 949 -44.87 5.88 -19.77
CA GLU A 949 -44.09 7.06 -20.15
C GLU A 949 -43.87 7.10 -21.66
N ASP A 950 -43.57 8.28 -22.22
CA ASP A 950 -43.32 8.41 -23.64
C ASP A 950 -42.12 7.57 -24.10
N ALA A 951 -42.39 6.62 -24.99
CA ALA A 951 -41.36 5.73 -25.54
C ALA A 951 -40.33 6.53 -26.35
N ARG A 952 -39.06 6.33 -26.01
CA ARG A 952 -37.88 6.89 -26.68
C ARG A 952 -37.17 5.89 -27.56
N MET A 953 -37.31 4.60 -27.27
CA MET A 953 -36.59 3.55 -27.97
C MET A 953 -37.34 2.24 -27.91
N ALA A 954 -37.32 1.50 -29.00
CA ALA A 954 -37.85 0.15 -29.09
C ALA A 954 -36.75 -0.79 -29.60
N VAL A 955 -36.64 -1.97 -28.98
CA VAL A 955 -35.64 -2.98 -29.34
C VAL A 955 -36.29 -4.36 -29.44
N VAL A 956 -35.76 -5.17 -30.37
CA VAL A 956 -36.10 -6.60 -30.53
C VAL A 956 -34.84 -7.41 -30.23
N VAL A 957 -34.94 -8.39 -29.34
CA VAL A 957 -33.82 -9.17 -28.81
C VAL A 957 -34.07 -10.66 -29.03
N PHE A 958 -33.05 -11.38 -29.48
CA PHE A 958 -33.05 -12.83 -29.66
C PHE A 958 -32.28 -13.52 -28.52
N ARG A 959 -32.89 -14.55 -27.91
CA ARG A 959 -32.36 -15.34 -26.79
C ARG A 959 -31.73 -14.49 -25.68
N GLU A 960 -32.40 -13.40 -25.31
CA GLU A 960 -32.00 -12.48 -24.23
C GLU A 960 -30.63 -11.77 -24.41
N ARG A 961 -29.93 -11.95 -25.53
CA ARG A 961 -28.53 -11.52 -25.70
C ARG A 961 -28.25 -10.78 -27.00
N GLU A 962 -28.94 -11.09 -28.08
CA GLU A 962 -28.62 -10.59 -29.42
C GLU A 962 -29.64 -9.55 -29.88
N LEU A 963 -29.21 -8.33 -30.20
CA LEU A 963 -30.12 -7.28 -30.64
C LEU A 963 -30.36 -7.42 -32.15
N LEU A 964 -31.59 -7.72 -32.54
CA LEU A 964 -31.99 -7.84 -33.95
C LEU A 964 -32.43 -6.49 -34.55
N HIS A 965 -33.09 -5.65 -33.76
CA HIS A 965 -33.59 -4.35 -34.22
C HIS A 965 -33.54 -3.31 -33.10
N ARG A 966 -33.26 -2.06 -33.47
CA ARG A 966 -33.29 -0.90 -32.57
C ARG A 966 -33.84 0.31 -33.31
N GLU A 967 -34.89 0.90 -32.77
CA GLU A 967 -35.55 2.06 -33.37
C GLU A 967 -35.77 3.17 -32.34
N PRO A 968 -35.23 4.38 -32.56
CA PRO A 968 -35.56 5.54 -31.73
C PRO A 968 -37.00 5.98 -32.03
N LEU A 969 -37.76 6.23 -30.96
CA LEU A 969 -39.15 6.67 -31.01
C LEU A 969 -39.23 8.12 -30.49
N GLY A 970 -39.95 9.01 -31.18
CA GLY A 970 -40.19 10.38 -30.70
C GLY A 970 -39.23 11.48 -31.17
N GLY A 971 -38.53 11.33 -32.30
CA GLY A 971 -37.80 12.43 -32.95
C GLY A 971 -38.58 13.05 -34.12
N GLU A 972 -38.87 14.36 -34.06
CA GLU A 972 -39.02 15.16 -35.28
C GLU A 972 -37.66 15.15 -36.02
N GLU A 973 -37.66 14.91 -37.33
CA GLU A 973 -36.48 15.04 -38.22
C GLU A 973 -35.76 16.39 -38.10
#